data_AF-E9BR33-F1
#
_entry.id   AF-E9BR33-F1
#
_cell.length_a   1.000
_cell.length_b   1.000
_cell.length_c   1.000
_cell.angle_alpha   90.00
_cell.angle_beta   90.00
_cell.angle_gamma   90.00
#
_symmetry.space_group_name_H-M   'P 1'
#
loop_
_entity.id
_entity.type
_entity.pdbx_description
1 polymer ?
#
loop_
_entity_poly.entity_id
_entity_poly.type
_entity_poly.pdbx_seq_one_letter_code
_entity_poly.pdbx_strand_id
1 'polypeptide(L)'
;MAHLPLEGSVVCYEFLDAKRKWLWGVGAVTHSDDRVCVISQWMGTPVDKAMTAKLESEAASSKAEAKTHQDRLLAIRERIESQSCGTSKEEKERTSEELSECLVLIGKHRNRSRSLLADLEIIKGPSTVQVKCQQFTPASSSIAILRSSILRVISHVTTPSLVLSSEEVESIEKAVTHTHSQLNSELHKLRATVEATEIESNELRDQIRNLEEQLKRVKTTFEPVRISDGGESGSAFPEKLREHDILSLRGAWDSSTALVMTEHTIKFPWDDGDTLLHHKPEETKSVFAAEAAFACCVPIQCVTNPKMTTHGKHLSAEFSVSHPETVTTKEIDQRLASYAFPSMHLLHEEPLGVKTGLDRAIEGLEHALGIPEGKHEGLYFDEFMENMPDTTFSNDKDAYESEIGDLLMLLDKLNNENRSLQYTLDKSAAELKRQVSEAQKDHDALNTEIARLRNIVSKLKDLAEQQETELVRSRVQTQRAEEARFHYNLAPPANDSQDAEYAVTMQEYKDQKEATDNAQRALVEEKAKAEQMHHLLKMHEQQSAQNAKRLRSLQDAFAAETQQTAENFCALECELIDVLLQFKASQALTQALHHINSQQQAELFSFRARRNAALEARDADGTLPVPARPVPAGEAAERALEPQQIADEPLYAVTLGEYLGKDAAVEQLAAELEEQRAEAERLAKEVAAFRARRNAALEARDAD
;
A
#
# COMPACT_ATOMS: atom_id res chain seq x y z
N MET A 1 -1.83 -3.74 -25.73
CA MET A 1 -1.06 -4.27 -26.89
C MET A 1 -0.92 -5.79 -26.79
N ALA A 2 -2.02 -6.55 -26.83
CA ALA A 2 -2.00 -7.96 -26.39
C ALA A 2 -1.89 -9.03 -27.50
N HIS A 3 -1.88 -8.70 -28.80
CA HIS A 3 -1.98 -9.73 -29.85
C HIS A 3 -1.11 -9.55 -31.11
N LEU A 4 -0.05 -8.72 -31.07
CA LEU A 4 0.90 -8.65 -32.19
C LEU A 4 2.11 -9.56 -31.94
N PRO A 5 2.52 -10.40 -32.93
CA PRO A 5 3.78 -11.12 -32.85
C PRO A 5 4.91 -10.11 -32.88
N LEU A 6 5.66 -10.03 -31.79
CA LEU A 6 6.80 -9.11 -31.64
C LEU A 6 8.07 -9.70 -32.25
N GLU A 7 8.08 -11.00 -32.55
CA GLU A 7 9.24 -11.69 -33.14
C GLU A 7 9.67 -11.05 -34.45
N GLY A 8 10.96 -10.78 -34.59
CA GLY A 8 11.54 -10.08 -35.75
C GLY A 8 11.41 -8.56 -35.74
N SER A 9 10.67 -7.98 -34.78
CA SER A 9 10.56 -6.53 -34.60
C SER A 9 11.75 -5.95 -33.84
N VAL A 10 12.15 -4.72 -34.20
CA VAL A 10 13.13 -3.91 -33.46
C VAL A 10 12.40 -3.05 -32.45
N VAL A 11 12.75 -3.21 -31.18
CA VAL A 11 12.07 -2.59 -30.05
C VAL A 11 13.04 -1.81 -29.16
N CYS A 12 12.51 -0.77 -28.52
CA CYS A 12 13.16 -0.11 -27.40
C CYS A 12 12.69 -0.78 -26.10
N TYR A 13 13.62 -1.07 -25.21
CA TYR A 13 13.33 -1.76 -23.95
C TYR A 13 14.14 -1.20 -22.78
N GLU A 14 13.61 -1.38 -21.58
CA GLU A 14 14.30 -1.11 -20.32
C GLU A 14 14.94 -2.38 -19.76
N PHE A 15 16.11 -2.22 -19.15
CA PHE A 15 16.78 -3.31 -18.45
C PHE A 15 17.60 -2.78 -17.28
N LEU A 16 17.86 -3.66 -16.32
CA LEU A 16 18.69 -3.37 -15.17
C LEU A 16 20.12 -3.85 -15.45
N ASP A 17 21.07 -2.91 -15.45
CA ASP A 17 22.50 -3.23 -15.61
C ASP A 17 23.06 -3.93 -14.36
N ALA A 18 24.23 -4.59 -14.48
CA ALA A 18 24.95 -5.25 -13.40
C ALA A 18 25.22 -4.34 -12.19
N LYS A 19 25.27 -3.02 -12.39
CA LYS A 19 25.40 -2.01 -11.34
C LYS A 19 24.06 -1.59 -10.70
N ARG A 20 22.98 -2.33 -10.96
CA ARG A 20 21.59 -2.04 -10.53
C ARG A 20 21.11 -0.65 -10.96
N LYS A 21 21.53 -0.22 -12.15
CA LYS A 21 21.05 1.02 -12.76
C LYS A 21 20.08 0.67 -13.88
N TRP A 22 18.91 1.30 -13.85
CA TRP A 22 17.96 1.21 -14.95
C TRP A 22 18.52 1.95 -16.16
N LEU A 23 18.65 1.23 -17.26
CA LEU A 23 19.06 1.74 -18.56
C LEU A 23 18.01 1.33 -19.58
N TRP A 24 18.01 2.01 -20.72
CA TRP A 24 17.23 1.59 -21.87
C TRP A 24 18.17 1.25 -23.04
N GLY A 25 17.71 0.37 -23.91
CA GLY A 25 18.45 -0.10 -25.07
C GLY A 25 17.53 -0.39 -26.24
N VAL A 26 18.13 -0.68 -27.38
CA VAL A 26 17.43 -1.08 -28.60
C VAL A 26 17.88 -2.48 -28.98
N GLY A 27 16.97 -3.30 -29.48
CA GLY A 27 17.29 -4.65 -29.92
C GLY A 27 16.20 -5.28 -30.76
N ALA A 28 16.54 -6.40 -31.41
CA ALA A 28 15.57 -7.18 -32.17
C ALA A 28 15.06 -8.35 -31.33
N VAL A 29 13.74 -8.51 -31.28
CA VAL A 29 13.09 -9.60 -30.53
C VAL A 29 13.30 -10.90 -31.29
N THR A 30 14.01 -11.85 -30.67
CA THR A 30 14.29 -13.16 -31.27
C THR A 30 13.24 -14.20 -30.87
N HIS A 31 12.68 -14.07 -29.67
CA HIS A 31 11.65 -14.95 -29.13
C HIS A 31 10.73 -14.15 -28.21
N SER A 32 9.42 -14.37 -28.26
CA SER A 32 8.47 -13.66 -27.40
C SER A 32 7.39 -14.60 -26.85
N ASP A 33 7.36 -14.77 -25.53
CA ASP A 33 6.27 -15.42 -24.81
C ASP A 33 5.27 -14.39 -24.25
N ASP A 34 4.28 -14.85 -23.49
CA ASP A 34 3.27 -13.98 -22.84
C ASP A 34 3.85 -13.10 -21.73
N ARG A 35 4.92 -13.57 -21.07
CA ARG A 35 5.53 -12.87 -19.92
C ARG A 35 6.95 -12.36 -20.20
N VAL A 36 7.72 -13.06 -21.04
CA VAL A 36 9.15 -12.82 -21.24
C VAL A 36 9.45 -12.66 -22.72
N CYS A 37 10.34 -11.73 -23.06
CA CYS A 37 10.87 -11.55 -24.41
C CYS A 37 12.39 -11.70 -24.39
N VAL A 38 12.94 -12.44 -25.34
CA VAL A 38 14.39 -12.52 -25.58
C VAL A 38 14.76 -11.54 -26.69
N ILE A 39 15.66 -10.62 -26.36
CA ILE A 39 16.09 -9.55 -27.25
C ILE A 39 17.57 -9.71 -27.58
N SER A 40 17.89 -9.70 -28.88
CA SER A 40 19.24 -9.49 -29.38
C SER A 40 19.59 -8.00 -29.25
N GLN A 41 20.51 -7.68 -28.34
CA GLN A 41 20.85 -6.31 -28.00
C GLN A 41 21.60 -5.63 -29.15
N TRP A 42 21.38 -4.34 -29.35
CA TRP A 42 22.12 -3.54 -30.31
C TRP A 42 23.02 -2.56 -29.57
N MET A 43 24.24 -2.37 -30.08
CA MET A 43 25.18 -1.40 -29.52
C MET A 43 24.91 -0.02 -30.09
N GLY A 44 24.67 0.94 -29.20
CA GLY A 44 24.58 2.36 -29.53
C GLY A 44 25.96 3.01 -29.65
N THR A 45 26.23 3.66 -30.77
CA THR A 45 27.40 4.53 -30.98
C THR A 45 26.95 5.96 -31.22
N PRO A 46 27.59 6.96 -30.56
CA PRO A 46 27.28 8.36 -30.82
C PRO A 46 27.65 8.72 -32.27
N VAL A 47 26.88 9.62 -32.87
CA VAL A 47 27.06 9.97 -34.28
C VAL A 47 28.12 11.07 -34.43
N ASP A 48 29.26 10.72 -35.05
CA ASP A 48 30.38 11.62 -35.30
C ASP A 48 30.32 12.30 -36.69
N LYS A 49 31.21 13.28 -36.94
CA LYS A 49 31.35 13.98 -38.23
C LYS A 49 31.53 13.04 -39.44
N ALA A 50 32.15 11.87 -39.23
CA ALA A 50 32.34 10.85 -40.28
C ALA A 50 31.04 10.14 -40.70
N MET A 51 29.97 10.25 -39.90
CA MET A 51 28.69 9.56 -40.08
C MET A 51 27.58 10.49 -40.63
N THR A 52 27.93 11.75 -40.93
CA THR A 52 27.04 12.75 -41.56
C THR A 52 26.42 12.27 -42.88
N ALA A 53 27.16 11.53 -43.71
CA ALA A 53 26.62 10.96 -44.95
C ALA A 53 25.51 9.91 -44.71
N LYS A 54 25.58 9.15 -43.60
CA LYS A 54 24.54 8.18 -43.24
C LYS A 54 23.29 8.88 -42.71
N LEU A 55 23.46 9.95 -41.93
CA LEU A 55 22.35 10.79 -41.49
C LEU A 55 21.64 11.46 -42.67
N GLU A 56 22.38 11.96 -43.66
CA GLU A 56 21.80 12.52 -44.89
C GLU A 56 21.02 11.47 -45.68
N SER A 57 21.57 10.26 -45.79
CA SER A 57 20.89 9.12 -46.42
C SER A 57 19.61 8.73 -45.69
N GLU A 58 19.63 8.68 -44.35
CA GLU A 58 18.45 8.34 -43.54
C GLU A 58 17.39 9.44 -43.58
N ALA A 59 17.80 10.72 -43.55
CA ALA A 59 16.89 11.85 -43.70
C ALA A 59 16.23 11.87 -45.09
N ALA A 60 16.98 11.51 -46.13
CA ALA A 60 16.47 11.36 -47.49
C ALA A 60 15.52 10.15 -47.61
N SER A 61 15.85 9.03 -46.98
CA SER A 61 15.00 7.83 -46.91
C SER A 61 13.67 8.14 -46.21
N SER A 62 13.70 8.76 -45.03
CA SER A 62 12.49 9.19 -44.31
C SER A 62 11.66 10.18 -45.13
N LYS A 63 12.29 11.08 -45.89
CA LYS A 63 11.58 11.98 -46.81
C LYS A 63 10.95 11.24 -47.98
N ALA A 64 11.59 10.20 -48.50
CA ALA A 64 11.05 9.35 -49.56
C ALA A 64 9.85 8.53 -49.06
N GLU A 65 9.92 7.96 -47.85
CA GLU A 65 8.81 7.24 -47.21
C GLU A 65 7.59 8.17 -46.99
N ALA A 66 7.83 9.39 -46.50
CA ALA A 66 6.79 10.40 -46.39
C ALA A 66 6.12 10.70 -47.75
N LYS A 67 6.90 10.70 -48.84
CA LYS A 67 6.39 10.88 -50.19
C LYS A 67 5.57 9.66 -50.64
N THR A 68 6.03 8.44 -50.37
CA THR A 68 5.26 7.22 -50.66
C THR A 68 3.91 7.20 -49.96
N HIS A 69 3.84 7.60 -48.68
CA HIS A 69 2.57 7.73 -47.97
C HIS A 69 1.71 8.88 -48.50
N GLN A 70 2.32 9.97 -48.97
CA GLN A 70 1.62 11.05 -49.65
C GLN A 70 1.02 10.59 -50.99
N ASP A 71 1.75 9.80 -51.77
CA ASP A 71 1.27 9.21 -53.02
C ASP A 71 0.14 8.20 -52.74
N ARG A 72 0.24 7.40 -51.66
CA ARG A 72 -0.85 6.53 -51.19
C ARG A 72 -2.09 7.32 -50.78
N LEU A 73 -1.92 8.46 -50.11
CA LEU A 73 -3.02 9.36 -49.74
C LEU A 73 -3.72 9.90 -50.99
N LEU A 74 -2.97 10.29 -52.03
CA LEU A 74 -3.54 10.69 -53.32
C LEU A 74 -4.33 9.54 -53.97
N ALA A 75 -3.82 8.31 -53.93
CA ALA A 75 -4.55 7.14 -54.43
C ALA A 75 -5.84 6.85 -53.63
N ILE A 76 -5.84 7.04 -52.31
CA ILE A 76 -7.04 6.92 -51.48
C ILE A 76 -8.05 8.03 -51.82
N ARG A 77 -7.57 9.26 -52.05
CA ARG A 77 -8.41 10.39 -52.48
C ARG A 77 -9.08 10.12 -53.84
N GLU A 78 -8.33 9.61 -54.81
CA GLU A 78 -8.87 9.19 -56.12
C GLU A 78 -9.90 8.06 -55.97
N ARG A 79 -9.66 7.11 -55.05
CA ARG A 79 -10.62 6.05 -54.71
C ARG A 79 -11.91 6.65 -54.14
N ILE A 80 -11.83 7.61 -53.22
CA ILE A 80 -13.00 8.31 -52.66
C ILE A 80 -13.76 9.08 -53.75
N GLU A 81 -13.05 9.75 -54.66
CA GLU A 81 -13.66 10.48 -55.78
C GLU A 81 -14.34 9.54 -56.80
N SER A 82 -13.84 8.31 -56.93
CA SER A 82 -14.41 7.26 -57.81
C SER A 82 -15.56 6.47 -57.16
N GLN A 83 -15.75 6.58 -55.84
CA GLN A 83 -16.84 5.91 -55.12
C GLN A 83 -18.17 6.64 -55.36
N SER A 84 -19.13 5.94 -55.99
CA SER A 84 -20.48 6.47 -56.20
C SER A 84 -21.31 6.43 -54.90
N CYS A 85 -22.45 7.12 -54.89
CA CYS A 85 -23.37 7.30 -53.75
C CYS A 85 -23.86 5.98 -53.07
N GLY A 86 -23.55 4.80 -53.63
CA GLY A 86 -23.97 3.49 -53.13
C GLY A 86 -22.95 2.71 -52.29
N THR A 87 -21.78 3.27 -51.91
CA THR A 87 -20.79 2.52 -51.11
C THR A 87 -21.22 2.30 -49.67
N SER A 88 -20.92 1.10 -49.14
CA SER A 88 -21.33 0.68 -47.80
C SER A 88 -20.66 1.52 -46.71
N LYS A 89 -21.32 1.67 -45.55
CA LYS A 89 -20.79 2.44 -44.41
C LYS A 89 -19.42 1.90 -43.95
N GLU A 90 -19.25 0.58 -43.97
CA GLU A 90 -18.00 -0.12 -43.59
C GLU A 90 -16.84 0.16 -44.56
N GLU A 91 -17.11 0.39 -45.85
CA GLU A 91 -16.07 0.78 -46.81
C GLU A 91 -15.64 2.23 -46.61
N LYS A 92 -16.57 3.12 -46.25
CA LYS A 92 -16.27 4.52 -45.93
C LYS A 92 -15.48 4.64 -44.62
N GLU A 93 -15.79 3.80 -43.64
CA GLU A 93 -15.05 3.75 -42.37
C GLU A 93 -13.63 3.23 -42.59
N ARG A 94 -13.45 2.14 -43.34
CA ARG A 94 -12.13 1.63 -43.72
C ARG A 94 -11.29 2.63 -44.52
N THR A 95 -11.87 3.35 -45.48
CA THR A 95 -11.12 4.40 -46.21
C THR A 95 -10.77 5.59 -45.33
N SER A 96 -11.63 5.94 -44.36
CA SER A 96 -11.34 6.96 -43.36
C SER A 96 -10.21 6.55 -42.41
N GLU A 97 -10.19 5.29 -41.97
CA GLU A 97 -9.10 4.72 -41.16
C GLU A 97 -7.78 4.74 -41.95
N GLU A 98 -7.76 4.25 -43.19
CA GLU A 98 -6.59 4.29 -44.08
C GLU A 98 -6.08 5.71 -44.32
N LEU A 99 -6.97 6.69 -44.47
CA LEU A 99 -6.62 8.12 -44.57
C LEU A 99 -5.93 8.62 -43.31
N SER A 100 -6.52 8.33 -42.14
CA SER A 100 -5.99 8.77 -40.85
C SER A 100 -4.60 8.17 -40.58
N GLU A 101 -4.42 6.88 -40.90
CA GLU A 101 -3.13 6.18 -40.79
C GLU A 101 -2.08 6.82 -41.70
N CYS A 102 -2.42 7.11 -42.96
CA CYS A 102 -1.52 7.77 -43.90
C CYS A 102 -1.10 9.16 -43.40
N LEU A 103 -2.02 9.97 -42.87
CA LEU A 103 -1.71 11.29 -42.33
C LEU A 103 -0.74 11.22 -41.13
N VAL A 104 -0.96 10.26 -40.22
CA VAL A 104 -0.09 10.03 -39.07
C VAL A 104 1.31 9.63 -39.52
N LEU A 105 1.42 8.67 -40.45
CA LEU A 105 2.72 8.21 -40.98
C LEU A 105 3.45 9.33 -41.73
N ILE A 106 2.76 10.14 -42.55
CA ILE A 106 3.36 11.32 -43.19
C ILE A 106 3.93 12.28 -42.15
N GLY A 107 3.17 12.57 -41.09
CA GLY A 107 3.63 13.39 -39.96
C GLY A 107 4.88 12.80 -39.32
N LYS A 108 4.87 11.52 -38.99
CA LYS A 108 6.00 10.78 -38.39
C LYS A 108 7.26 10.91 -39.23
N HIS A 109 7.21 10.53 -40.52
CA HIS A 109 8.38 10.53 -41.41
C HIS A 109 8.87 11.96 -41.74
N ARG A 110 7.98 12.96 -41.81
CA ARG A 110 8.39 14.38 -41.98
C ARG A 110 9.06 14.93 -40.72
N ASN A 111 8.54 14.62 -39.54
CA ASN A 111 9.13 15.03 -38.27
C ASN A 111 10.51 14.40 -38.10
N ARG A 112 10.62 13.08 -38.33
CA ARG A 112 11.90 12.36 -38.29
C ARG A 112 12.92 12.96 -39.26
N SER A 113 12.54 13.25 -40.51
CA SER A 113 13.41 13.91 -41.49
C SER A 113 13.86 15.31 -41.05
N ARG A 114 12.95 16.13 -40.51
CA ARG A 114 13.30 17.47 -39.96
C ARG A 114 14.25 17.37 -38.77
N SER A 115 13.99 16.44 -37.87
CA SER A 115 14.79 16.17 -36.67
C SER A 115 16.23 15.75 -37.04
N LEU A 116 16.37 14.80 -37.97
CA LEU A 116 17.68 14.36 -38.48
C LEU A 116 18.44 15.48 -39.22
N LEU A 117 17.75 16.35 -39.95
CA LEU A 117 18.37 17.51 -40.60
C LEU A 117 18.84 18.55 -39.59
N ALA A 118 18.09 18.80 -38.51
CA ALA A 118 18.51 19.67 -37.42
C ALA A 118 19.75 19.09 -36.70
N ASP A 119 19.75 17.79 -36.42
CA ASP A 119 20.92 17.10 -35.85
C ASP A 119 22.16 17.23 -36.76
N LEU A 120 21.99 17.12 -38.08
CA LEU A 120 23.04 17.33 -39.07
C LEU A 120 23.61 18.76 -39.07
N GLU A 121 22.75 19.78 -38.94
CA GLU A 121 23.18 21.18 -38.85
C GLU A 121 24.02 21.43 -37.60
N ILE A 122 23.66 20.81 -36.46
CA ILE A 122 24.41 20.91 -35.21
C ILE A 122 25.77 20.21 -35.33
N ILE A 123 25.83 19.00 -35.91
CA ILE A 123 27.09 18.24 -36.11
C ILE A 123 28.05 18.96 -37.06
N LYS A 124 27.51 19.65 -38.09
CA LYS A 124 28.31 20.42 -39.06
C LYS A 124 28.71 21.81 -38.55
N GLY A 125 27.96 22.36 -37.60
CA GLY A 125 28.21 23.67 -37.02
C GLY A 125 29.50 23.74 -36.17
N PRO A 126 29.99 24.95 -35.84
CA PRO A 126 31.15 25.15 -34.97
C PRO A 126 30.85 24.90 -33.48
N SER A 127 29.63 24.45 -33.16
CA SER A 127 29.11 24.34 -31.79
C SER A 127 29.66 23.12 -31.06
N THR A 128 30.03 23.30 -29.79
CA THR A 128 30.41 22.25 -28.82
C THR A 128 29.20 21.56 -28.18
N VAL A 129 27.99 21.74 -28.71
CA VAL A 129 26.78 21.09 -28.19
C VAL A 129 26.80 19.59 -28.53
N GLN A 130 26.74 18.75 -27.52
CA GLN A 130 26.64 17.29 -27.68
C GLN A 130 25.29 16.93 -28.31
N VAL A 131 25.33 16.30 -29.48
CA VAL A 131 24.14 15.79 -30.16
C VAL A 131 23.80 14.42 -29.57
N LYS A 132 22.52 14.22 -29.21
CA LYS A 132 22.03 12.97 -28.60
C LYS A 132 21.68 11.88 -29.61
N CYS A 133 21.76 12.19 -30.90
CA CYS A 133 21.56 11.22 -31.98
C CYS A 133 22.50 10.00 -31.83
N GLN A 134 21.93 8.81 -31.95
CA GLN A 134 22.65 7.53 -31.77
C GLN A 134 22.37 6.59 -32.94
N GLN A 135 23.42 5.89 -33.39
CA GLN A 135 23.29 4.77 -34.30
C GLN A 135 23.35 3.46 -33.50
N PHE A 136 22.40 2.56 -33.75
CA PHE A 136 22.38 1.22 -33.22
C PHE A 136 22.74 0.19 -34.30
N THR A 137 23.60 -0.76 -33.95
CA THR A 137 23.98 -1.89 -34.79
C THR A 137 23.83 -3.21 -34.02
N PRO A 138 23.43 -4.31 -34.68
CA PRO A 138 23.22 -5.59 -34.02
C PRO A 138 24.48 -6.07 -33.28
N ALA A 139 24.35 -6.43 -32.01
CA ALA A 139 25.40 -7.03 -31.21
C ALA A 139 25.21 -8.54 -31.08
N SER A 140 26.26 -9.25 -30.64
CA SER A 140 26.19 -10.71 -30.41
C SER A 140 25.58 -11.08 -29.04
N SER A 141 25.21 -10.10 -28.21
CA SER A 141 24.65 -10.32 -26.88
C SER A 141 23.12 -10.38 -26.91
N SER A 142 22.53 -11.33 -26.18
CA SER A 142 21.09 -11.42 -25.96
C SER A 142 20.73 -11.18 -24.49
N ILE A 143 19.52 -10.72 -24.22
CA ILE A 143 18.96 -10.50 -22.88
C ILE A 143 17.52 -10.97 -22.83
N ALA A 144 17.13 -11.61 -21.72
CA ALA A 144 15.74 -11.91 -21.42
C ALA A 144 15.17 -10.79 -20.54
N ILE A 145 14.06 -10.20 -20.98
CA ILE A 145 13.35 -9.14 -20.25
C ILE A 145 11.88 -9.48 -20.11
N LEU A 146 11.19 -8.82 -19.18
CA LEU A 146 9.73 -8.92 -19.13
C LEU A 146 9.12 -8.23 -20.34
N ARG A 147 8.03 -8.79 -20.86
CA ARG A 147 7.28 -8.19 -21.97
C ARG A 147 6.77 -6.79 -21.64
N SER A 148 6.49 -6.52 -20.37
CA SER A 148 6.12 -5.21 -19.84
C SER A 148 7.26 -4.17 -19.89
N SER A 149 8.51 -4.60 -20.04
CA SER A 149 9.69 -3.72 -20.14
C SER A 149 9.94 -3.20 -21.56
N ILE A 150 9.10 -3.60 -22.53
CA ILE A 150 9.15 -3.04 -23.89
C ILE A 150 8.44 -1.68 -23.90
N LEU A 151 9.18 -0.63 -24.22
CA LEU A 151 8.68 0.74 -24.25
C LEU A 151 7.95 1.06 -25.56
N ARG A 152 8.56 0.69 -26.69
CA ARG A 152 8.07 1.07 -28.02
C ARG A 152 8.61 0.12 -29.09
N VAL A 153 7.76 -0.23 -30.04
CA VAL A 153 8.20 -0.89 -31.29
C VAL A 153 8.67 0.19 -32.27
N ILE A 154 9.92 0.09 -32.71
CA ILE A 154 10.54 1.06 -33.62
C ILE A 154 10.30 0.65 -35.07
N SER A 155 10.55 -0.62 -35.37
CA SER A 155 10.35 -1.22 -36.70
C SER A 155 9.78 -2.62 -36.55
N HIS A 156 8.86 -2.99 -37.43
CA HIS A 156 8.34 -4.36 -37.53
C HIS A 156 9.25 -5.29 -38.34
N VAL A 157 10.31 -4.75 -38.96
CA VAL A 157 11.26 -5.50 -39.77
C VAL A 157 12.68 -5.26 -39.25
N THR A 158 13.48 -6.31 -39.15
CA THR A 158 14.88 -6.24 -38.75
C THR A 158 15.70 -5.51 -39.82
N THR A 159 16.25 -4.35 -39.48
CA THR A 159 17.16 -3.59 -40.34
C THR A 159 18.63 -3.84 -39.95
N PRO A 160 19.60 -3.69 -40.86
CA PRO A 160 21.01 -3.93 -40.56
C PRO A 160 21.63 -2.84 -39.67
N SER A 161 21.02 -1.65 -39.62
CA SER A 161 21.37 -0.57 -38.71
C SER A 161 20.19 0.36 -38.54
N LEU A 162 20.09 1.00 -37.38
CA LEU A 162 19.03 1.95 -37.05
C LEU A 162 19.66 3.25 -36.53
N VAL A 163 19.12 4.39 -36.97
CA VAL A 163 19.51 5.71 -36.47
C VAL A 163 18.30 6.33 -35.79
N LEU A 164 18.49 6.76 -34.54
CA LEU A 164 17.49 7.51 -33.79
C LEU A 164 17.89 8.99 -33.74
N SER A 165 16.95 9.88 -34.07
CA SER A 165 17.18 11.33 -33.94
C SER A 165 17.23 11.75 -32.46
N SER A 166 17.77 12.93 -32.17
CA SER A 166 17.81 13.46 -30.80
C SER A 166 16.42 13.57 -30.18
N GLU A 167 15.40 13.93 -30.96
CA GLU A 167 14.01 14.02 -30.51
C GLU A 167 13.40 12.64 -30.19
N GLU A 168 13.75 11.61 -30.96
CA GLU A 168 13.32 10.23 -30.70
C GLU A 168 13.95 9.69 -29.41
N VAL A 169 15.25 9.96 -29.21
CA VAL A 169 15.98 9.62 -27.99
C VAL A 169 15.36 10.32 -26.78
N GLU A 170 15.08 11.62 -26.86
CA GLU A 170 14.42 12.36 -25.77
C GLU A 170 13.00 11.89 -25.50
N SER A 171 12.24 11.51 -26.54
CA SER A 171 10.91 10.91 -26.37
C SER A 171 10.97 9.60 -25.60
N ILE A 172 12.01 8.78 -25.83
CA ILE A 172 12.23 7.52 -25.11
C ILE A 172 12.65 7.81 -23.67
N GLU A 173 13.61 8.71 -23.46
CA GLU A 173 14.05 9.11 -22.10
C GLU A 173 12.88 9.64 -21.26
N LYS A 174 11.97 10.43 -21.85
CA LYS A 174 10.74 10.90 -21.16
C LYS A 174 9.77 9.78 -20.85
N ALA A 175 9.64 8.78 -21.74
CA ALA A 175 8.81 7.62 -21.47
C ALA A 175 9.35 6.80 -20.29
N VAL A 176 10.68 6.60 -20.24
CA VAL A 176 11.39 5.91 -19.16
C VAL A 176 11.20 6.63 -17.81
N THR A 177 11.35 7.95 -17.79
CA THR A 177 11.18 8.71 -16.54
C THR A 177 9.73 8.68 -16.06
N HIS A 178 8.77 8.68 -16.99
CA HIS A 178 7.35 8.57 -16.67
C HIS A 178 7.00 7.20 -16.08
N THR A 179 7.40 6.10 -16.73
CA THR A 179 7.18 4.73 -16.23
C THR A 179 7.80 4.55 -14.84
N HIS A 180 9.02 5.04 -14.63
CA HIS A 180 9.66 5.01 -13.31
C HIS A 180 8.93 5.85 -12.27
N SER A 181 8.47 7.06 -12.60
CA SER A 181 7.71 7.88 -11.66
C SER A 181 6.39 7.22 -11.25
N GLN A 182 5.72 6.55 -12.19
CA GLN A 182 4.50 5.81 -11.95
C GLN A 182 4.76 4.57 -11.08
N LEU A 183 5.82 3.81 -11.37
CA LEU A 183 6.18 2.65 -10.56
C LEU A 183 6.56 3.06 -9.13
N ASN A 184 7.32 4.13 -8.97
CA ASN A 184 7.69 4.65 -7.65
C ASN A 184 6.47 5.14 -6.86
N SER A 185 5.49 5.79 -7.51
CA SER A 185 4.28 6.23 -6.82
C SER A 185 3.44 5.04 -6.34
N GLU A 186 3.31 3.98 -7.14
CA GLU A 186 2.65 2.74 -6.74
C GLU A 186 3.41 2.02 -5.61
N LEU A 187 4.74 1.96 -5.67
CA LEU A 187 5.56 1.41 -4.58
C LEU A 187 5.41 2.22 -3.28
N HIS A 188 5.30 3.54 -3.37
CA HIS A 188 5.05 4.40 -2.21
C HIS A 188 3.66 4.14 -1.61
N LYS A 189 2.62 3.98 -2.43
CA LYS A 189 1.27 3.60 -1.95
C LYS A 189 1.31 2.26 -1.24
N LEU A 190 1.95 1.25 -1.84
CA LEU A 190 2.06 -0.08 -1.27
C LEU A 190 2.84 -0.08 0.05
N ARG A 191 3.91 0.71 0.14
CA ARG A 191 4.65 0.88 1.40
C ARG A 191 3.78 1.52 2.48
N ALA A 192 3.03 2.57 2.14
CA ALA A 192 2.13 3.22 3.09
C ALA A 192 1.03 2.27 3.60
N THR A 193 0.48 1.42 2.72
CA THR A 193 -0.51 0.41 3.16
C THR A 193 0.12 -0.64 4.08
N VAL A 194 1.35 -1.08 3.78
CA VAL A 194 2.07 -2.03 4.65
C VAL A 194 2.34 -1.41 6.02
N GLU A 195 2.85 -0.18 6.07
CA GLU A 195 3.08 0.54 7.33
C GLU A 195 1.80 0.72 8.15
N ALA A 196 0.67 1.04 7.51
CA ALA A 196 -0.64 1.11 8.18
C ALA A 196 -1.06 -0.24 8.78
N THR A 197 -0.94 -1.34 8.01
CA THR A 197 -1.27 -2.69 8.52
C THR A 197 -0.33 -3.13 9.64
N GLU A 198 0.93 -2.70 9.63
CA GLU A 198 1.88 -2.99 10.69
C GLU A 198 1.53 -2.25 11.99
N ILE A 199 1.05 -1.00 11.89
CA ILE A 199 0.51 -0.24 13.03
C ILE A 199 -0.72 -0.94 13.62
N GLU A 200 -1.68 -1.36 12.79
CA GLU A 200 -2.86 -2.11 13.26
C GLU A 200 -2.48 -3.43 13.94
N SER A 201 -1.50 -4.16 13.37
CA SER A 201 -0.99 -5.40 13.97
C SER A 201 -0.32 -5.14 15.32
N ASN A 202 0.42 -4.03 15.47
CA ASN A 202 1.00 -3.62 16.75
C ASN A 202 -0.08 -3.29 17.79
N GLU A 203 -1.13 -2.57 17.39
CA GLU A 203 -2.24 -2.22 18.28
C GLU A 203 -2.98 -3.48 18.77
N LEU A 204 -3.26 -4.43 17.88
CA LEU A 204 -3.86 -5.72 18.26
C LEU A 204 -2.96 -6.50 19.22
N ARG A 205 -1.64 -6.51 19.00
CA ARG A 205 -0.68 -7.12 19.93
C ARG A 205 -0.71 -6.47 21.32
N ASP A 206 -0.87 -5.15 21.40
CA ASP A 206 -0.99 -4.44 22.67
C ASP A 206 -2.32 -4.70 23.37
N GLN A 207 -3.43 -4.82 22.64
CA GLN A 207 -4.73 -5.21 23.19
C GLN A 207 -4.68 -6.62 23.80
N ILE A 208 -4.05 -7.58 23.12
CA ILE A 208 -3.85 -8.94 23.65
C ILE A 208 -3.06 -8.89 24.96
N ARG A 209 -1.96 -8.14 25.00
CA ARG A 209 -1.12 -7.97 26.20
C ARG A 209 -1.92 -7.39 27.38
N ASN A 210 -2.76 -6.40 27.13
CA ASN A 210 -3.62 -5.80 28.16
C ASN A 210 -4.65 -6.81 28.70
N LEU A 211 -5.31 -7.56 27.81
CA LEU A 211 -6.24 -8.62 28.23
C LEU A 211 -5.55 -9.71 29.05
N GLU A 212 -4.33 -10.11 28.68
CA GLU A 212 -3.51 -11.04 29.46
C GLU A 212 -3.19 -10.49 30.86
N GLU A 213 -2.85 -9.20 30.97
CA GLU A 213 -2.65 -8.54 32.27
C GLU A 213 -3.92 -8.46 33.11
N GLN A 214 -5.08 -8.16 32.50
CA GLN A 214 -6.36 -8.17 33.20
C GLN A 214 -6.71 -9.56 33.72
N LEU A 215 -6.51 -10.60 32.90
CA LEU A 215 -6.73 -11.99 33.28
C LEU A 215 -5.80 -12.38 34.45
N LYS A 216 -4.55 -11.93 34.43
CA LYS A 216 -3.61 -12.12 35.55
C LYS A 216 -4.08 -11.44 36.84
N ARG A 217 -4.59 -10.20 36.76
CA ARG A 217 -5.12 -9.44 37.91
C ARG A 217 -6.36 -10.08 38.52
N VAL A 218 -7.29 -10.55 37.68
CA VAL A 218 -8.48 -11.27 38.13
C VAL A 218 -8.06 -12.57 38.82
N LYS A 219 -7.10 -13.30 38.24
CA LYS A 219 -6.57 -14.53 38.85
C LYS A 219 -5.89 -14.30 40.21
N THR A 220 -5.24 -13.16 40.43
CA THR A 220 -4.62 -12.81 41.73
C THR A 220 -5.62 -12.26 42.77
N THR A 221 -6.78 -11.76 42.35
CA THR A 221 -7.80 -11.24 43.30
C THR A 221 -8.60 -12.37 43.97
N PHE A 222 -8.52 -13.59 43.43
CA PHE A 222 -9.20 -14.78 43.94
C PHE A 222 -8.31 -15.65 44.86
N GLU A 223 -7.49 -15.06 45.74
CA GLU A 223 -6.99 -15.79 46.92
C GLU A 223 -8.03 -15.73 48.06
N PRO A 224 -8.42 -16.85 48.68
CA PRO A 224 -9.47 -16.87 49.69
C PRO A 224 -8.93 -16.30 51.01
N VAL A 225 -9.47 -15.16 51.42
CA VAL A 225 -9.38 -14.67 52.80
C VAL A 225 -10.09 -15.69 53.69
N ARG A 226 -9.33 -16.38 54.55
CA ARG A 226 -9.86 -17.19 55.64
C ARG A 226 -10.67 -16.31 56.58
N ILE A 227 -11.99 -16.49 56.59
CA ILE A 227 -12.85 -15.95 57.65
C ILE A 227 -12.96 -17.02 58.74
N SER A 228 -12.60 -16.60 59.95
CA SER A 228 -12.65 -17.39 61.18
C SER A 228 -14.09 -17.65 61.61
N ASP A 229 -14.29 -18.85 62.12
CA ASP A 229 -15.46 -19.36 62.83
C ASP A 229 -15.89 -18.43 63.99
N GLY A 230 -17.20 -18.22 64.13
CA GLY A 230 -17.79 -17.40 65.19
C GLY A 230 -19.32 -17.41 65.10
N GLY A 231 -19.94 -18.16 66.02
CA GLY A 231 -21.34 -18.56 65.94
C GLY A 231 -22.40 -17.53 66.33
N GLU A 232 -23.64 -17.96 66.00
CA GLU A 232 -24.90 -17.82 66.73
C GLU A 232 -26.08 -17.22 65.94
N SER A 233 -27.09 -18.08 65.82
CA SER A 233 -28.53 -17.80 65.85
C SER A 233 -29.20 -16.97 64.74
N GLY A 234 -30.22 -17.59 64.14
CA GLY A 234 -31.48 -16.89 63.91
C GLY A 234 -32.12 -17.00 62.53
N SER A 235 -32.74 -18.15 62.28
CA SER A 235 -34.05 -18.31 61.59
C SER A 235 -34.25 -17.93 60.10
N ALA A 236 -34.93 -18.90 59.46
CA ALA A 236 -35.79 -18.84 58.28
C ALA A 236 -35.11 -18.93 56.90
N PHE A 237 -35.63 -19.91 56.13
CA PHE A 237 -35.36 -20.27 54.73
C PHE A 237 -34.20 -21.25 54.48
N PRO A 238 -34.53 -22.55 54.30
CA PRO A 238 -33.92 -23.27 53.20
C PRO A 238 -34.90 -24.27 52.56
N GLU A 239 -35.65 -23.81 51.56
CA GLU A 239 -36.30 -24.73 50.61
C GLU A 239 -36.01 -24.38 49.15
N LYS A 240 -35.21 -23.34 48.89
CA LYS A 240 -34.74 -22.94 47.55
C LYS A 240 -33.23 -23.05 47.33
N LEU A 241 -32.48 -23.59 48.31
CA LEU A 241 -31.02 -23.75 48.20
C LEU A 241 -30.58 -25.15 47.75
N ARG A 242 -31.48 -26.15 47.73
CA ARG A 242 -31.10 -27.51 47.28
C ARG A 242 -30.90 -27.65 45.78
N GLU A 243 -31.47 -26.76 44.96
CA GLU A 243 -31.28 -26.82 43.50
C GLU A 243 -29.96 -26.18 43.05
N HIS A 244 -29.41 -25.24 43.83
CA HIS A 244 -28.15 -24.57 43.52
C HIS A 244 -26.89 -25.34 43.98
N ASP A 245 -27.03 -26.32 44.86
CA ASP A 245 -25.89 -27.15 45.31
C ASP A 245 -25.39 -28.12 44.22
N ILE A 246 -26.21 -28.44 43.21
CA ILE A 246 -25.79 -29.32 42.09
C ILE A 246 -24.84 -28.58 41.14
N LEU A 247 -24.93 -27.25 41.04
CA LEU A 247 -24.07 -26.42 40.18
C LEU A 247 -22.75 -25.99 40.86
N SER A 248 -22.66 -26.10 42.18
CA SER A 248 -21.44 -25.77 42.96
C SER A 248 -20.34 -26.86 42.90
N LEU A 249 -20.61 -28.04 42.35
CA LEU A 249 -19.61 -29.10 42.16
C LEU A 249 -18.59 -28.80 41.03
N ARG A 250 -18.86 -27.80 40.18
CA ARG A 250 -17.99 -27.45 39.04
C ARG A 250 -16.69 -26.74 39.45
N GLY A 251 -16.57 -26.30 40.71
CA GLY A 251 -15.41 -25.55 41.21
C GLY A 251 -14.30 -26.39 41.86
N ALA A 252 -14.50 -27.70 42.07
CA ALA A 252 -13.60 -28.53 42.89
C ALA A 252 -12.79 -29.55 42.08
N TRP A 253 -12.42 -29.21 40.85
CA TRP A 253 -11.52 -30.03 40.05
C TRP A 253 -10.12 -29.40 40.07
N ASP A 254 -9.49 -29.47 41.24
CA ASP A 254 -8.07 -29.10 41.39
C ASP A 254 -7.23 -30.04 40.51
N SER A 255 -6.34 -29.45 39.71
CA SER A 255 -5.44 -30.13 38.76
C SER A 255 -4.43 -31.09 39.42
N SER A 256 -4.56 -31.38 40.73
CA SER A 256 -3.69 -32.23 41.54
C SER A 256 -4.37 -33.50 42.07
N THR A 257 -5.65 -33.72 41.76
CA THR A 257 -6.42 -34.89 42.26
C THR A 257 -6.18 -36.12 41.39
N ALA A 258 -5.88 -37.28 41.98
CA ALA A 258 -5.69 -38.53 41.24
C ALA A 258 -7.01 -38.97 40.57
N LEU A 259 -6.99 -39.08 39.24
CA LEU A 259 -8.14 -39.46 38.42
C LEU A 259 -8.11 -40.98 38.17
N VAL A 260 -9.27 -41.61 38.31
CA VAL A 260 -9.51 -43.02 37.95
C VAL A 260 -10.42 -43.04 36.71
N MET A 261 -10.14 -43.97 35.80
CA MET A 261 -10.91 -44.17 34.57
C MET A 261 -11.83 -45.38 34.74
N THR A 262 -13.12 -45.20 34.43
CA THR A 262 -14.13 -46.26 34.51
C THR A 262 -14.91 -46.37 33.20
N GLU A 263 -15.23 -47.59 32.80
CA GLU A 263 -15.96 -47.89 31.56
C GLU A 263 -17.47 -48.03 31.85
N HIS A 264 -18.29 -47.41 31.01
CA HIS A 264 -19.75 -47.38 31.15
C HIS A 264 -20.44 -47.66 29.81
N THR A 265 -21.64 -48.24 29.87
CA THR A 265 -22.45 -48.55 28.68
C THR A 265 -23.90 -48.12 28.88
N ILE A 266 -24.43 -47.35 27.93
CA ILE A 266 -25.83 -46.90 27.91
C ILE A 266 -26.51 -47.48 26.68
N LYS A 267 -27.79 -47.85 26.81
CA LYS A 267 -28.61 -48.41 25.73
C LYS A 267 -29.86 -47.57 25.52
N PHE A 268 -30.03 -47.07 24.30
CA PHE A 268 -31.20 -46.35 23.84
C PHE A 268 -32.11 -47.29 23.03
N PRO A 269 -33.42 -47.31 23.28
CA PRO A 269 -34.37 -48.19 22.58
C PRO A 269 -34.81 -47.57 21.24
N TRP A 270 -33.86 -47.33 20.35
CA TRP A 270 -34.08 -46.72 19.03
C TRP A 270 -33.90 -47.76 17.92
N ASP A 271 -34.98 -48.04 17.20
CA ASP A 271 -35.02 -49.03 16.10
C ASP A 271 -34.33 -48.52 14.81
N ASP A 272 -34.21 -47.20 14.67
CA ASP A 272 -33.67 -46.43 13.54
C ASP A 272 -32.34 -45.74 13.84
N GLY A 273 -31.68 -46.10 14.95
CA GLY A 273 -30.37 -45.57 15.33
C GLY A 273 -29.27 -45.79 14.27
N ASP A 274 -29.45 -46.78 13.39
CA ASP A 274 -28.55 -47.06 12.26
C ASP A 274 -28.58 -45.95 11.19
N THR A 275 -29.77 -45.40 10.93
CA THR A 275 -29.93 -44.28 9.99
C THR A 275 -29.30 -43.00 10.55
N LEU A 276 -29.41 -42.78 11.87
CA LEU A 276 -28.78 -41.64 12.53
C LEU A 276 -27.25 -41.73 12.50
N LEU A 277 -26.66 -42.88 12.83
CA LEU A 277 -25.21 -43.06 12.78
C LEU A 277 -24.65 -43.01 11.36
N HIS A 278 -25.40 -43.46 10.36
CA HIS A 278 -24.97 -43.38 8.96
C HIS A 278 -24.94 -41.94 8.45
N HIS A 279 -25.88 -41.09 8.88
CA HIS A 279 -25.99 -39.73 8.37
C HIS A 279 -25.23 -38.69 9.22
N LYS A 280 -25.19 -38.87 10.55
CA LYS A 280 -24.66 -37.90 11.53
C LYS A 280 -23.78 -38.56 12.61
N PRO A 281 -22.71 -39.30 12.24
CA PRO A 281 -21.89 -40.03 13.21
C PRO A 281 -21.17 -39.10 14.21
N GLU A 282 -20.56 -38.00 13.76
CA GLU A 282 -19.79 -37.09 14.64
C GLU A 282 -20.68 -36.19 15.50
N GLU A 283 -21.80 -35.72 14.96
CA GLU A 283 -22.80 -34.94 15.68
C GLU A 283 -23.41 -35.79 16.82
N THR A 284 -23.76 -37.05 16.55
CA THR A 284 -24.29 -37.97 17.57
C THR A 284 -23.26 -38.23 18.67
N LYS A 285 -21.99 -38.46 18.30
CA LYS A 285 -20.89 -38.68 19.24
C LYS A 285 -20.62 -37.46 20.13
N SER A 286 -20.63 -36.25 19.55
CA SER A 286 -20.38 -35.00 20.25
C SER A 286 -21.51 -34.64 21.23
N VAL A 287 -22.77 -34.74 20.78
CA VAL A 287 -23.95 -34.50 21.62
C VAL A 287 -23.99 -35.48 22.78
N PHE A 288 -23.74 -36.77 22.50
CA PHE A 288 -23.65 -37.79 23.54
C PHE A 288 -22.55 -37.47 24.57
N ALA A 289 -21.33 -37.11 24.13
CA ALA A 289 -20.22 -36.81 25.03
C ALA A 289 -20.52 -35.60 25.93
N ALA A 290 -21.17 -34.55 25.41
CA ALA A 290 -21.56 -33.37 26.18
C ALA A 290 -22.63 -33.70 27.23
N GLU A 291 -23.65 -34.48 26.87
CA GLU A 291 -24.72 -34.90 27.79
C GLU A 291 -24.25 -35.93 28.82
N ALA A 292 -23.40 -36.89 28.43
CA ALA A 292 -22.79 -37.84 29.35
C ALA A 292 -21.88 -37.14 30.37
N ALA A 293 -21.12 -36.13 29.93
CA ALA A 293 -20.32 -35.30 30.82
C ALA A 293 -21.19 -34.53 31.81
N PHE A 294 -22.30 -33.97 31.34
CA PHE A 294 -23.27 -33.28 32.17
C PHE A 294 -23.91 -34.22 33.21
N ALA A 295 -24.37 -35.40 32.78
CA ALA A 295 -24.97 -36.42 33.65
C ALA A 295 -24.00 -36.94 34.72
N CYS A 296 -22.71 -37.08 34.38
CA CYS A 296 -21.68 -37.50 35.33
C CYS A 296 -21.17 -36.35 36.22
N CYS A 297 -21.57 -35.11 35.95
CA CYS A 297 -21.04 -33.89 36.57
C CYS A 297 -19.51 -33.73 36.39
N VAL A 298 -19.02 -34.08 35.20
CA VAL A 298 -17.61 -33.99 34.82
C VAL A 298 -17.43 -33.00 33.66
N PRO A 299 -16.30 -32.28 33.58
CA PRO A 299 -15.84 -31.65 32.34
C PRO A 299 -15.85 -32.60 31.14
N ILE A 300 -16.22 -32.04 29.98
CA ILE A 300 -16.35 -32.77 28.70
C ILE A 300 -15.08 -33.54 28.35
N GLN A 301 -13.90 -32.97 28.63
CA GLN A 301 -12.59 -33.59 28.40
C GLN A 301 -12.34 -34.89 29.18
N CYS A 302 -13.16 -35.20 30.19
CA CYS A 302 -13.05 -36.42 30.97
C CYS A 302 -13.93 -37.57 30.49
N VAL A 303 -14.79 -37.32 29.49
CA VAL A 303 -15.45 -38.38 28.73
C VAL A 303 -14.56 -38.69 27.52
N THR A 304 -14.07 -39.93 27.44
CA THR A 304 -13.12 -40.37 26.43
C THR A 304 -13.62 -41.61 25.70
N ASN A 305 -13.28 -41.73 24.42
CA ASN A 305 -13.62 -42.83 23.53
C ASN A 305 -15.10 -43.25 23.50
N PRO A 306 -16.06 -42.32 23.28
CA PRO A 306 -17.44 -42.71 23.02
C PRO A 306 -17.53 -43.48 21.70
N LYS A 307 -17.86 -44.77 21.79
CA LYS A 307 -18.13 -45.66 20.66
C LYS A 307 -19.62 -45.95 20.63
N MET A 308 -20.27 -45.55 19.54
CA MET A 308 -21.69 -45.81 19.34
C MET A 308 -21.85 -46.98 18.38
N THR A 309 -22.60 -47.99 18.80
CA THR A 309 -22.84 -49.21 18.03
C THR A 309 -24.34 -49.51 18.01
N THR A 310 -24.83 -49.95 16.85
CA THR A 310 -26.21 -50.41 16.70
C THR A 310 -26.24 -51.92 16.84
N HIS A 311 -26.96 -52.40 17.85
CA HIS A 311 -27.16 -53.83 18.09
C HIS A 311 -28.65 -54.17 17.96
N GLY A 312 -29.09 -54.37 16.71
CA GLY A 312 -30.48 -54.68 16.38
C GLY A 312 -31.40 -53.49 16.63
N LYS A 313 -32.33 -53.63 17.58
CA LYS A 313 -33.35 -52.63 17.94
C LYS A 313 -32.92 -51.56 18.96
N HIS A 314 -31.62 -51.47 19.22
CA HIS A 314 -31.09 -50.58 20.26
C HIS A 314 -29.77 -49.96 19.79
N LEU A 315 -29.59 -48.69 20.12
CA LEU A 315 -28.33 -47.97 19.98
C LEU A 315 -27.60 -48.04 21.33
N SER A 316 -26.40 -48.62 21.36
CA SER A 316 -25.54 -48.63 22.54
C SER A 316 -24.37 -47.67 22.41
N ALA A 317 -24.06 -46.97 23.50
CA ALA A 317 -22.88 -46.12 23.61
C ALA A 317 -21.96 -46.65 24.71
N GLU A 318 -20.73 -47.02 24.34
CA GLU A 318 -19.66 -47.44 25.23
C GLU A 318 -18.66 -46.30 25.37
N PHE A 319 -18.33 -45.89 26.60
CA PHE A 319 -17.44 -44.74 26.83
C PHE A 319 -16.73 -44.85 28.18
N SER A 320 -15.61 -44.13 28.31
CA SER A 320 -14.81 -44.08 29.53
C SER A 320 -14.94 -42.71 30.19
N VAL A 321 -15.15 -42.69 31.51
CA VAL A 321 -15.23 -41.47 32.31
C VAL A 321 -14.04 -41.40 33.26
N SER A 322 -13.31 -40.29 33.23
CA SER A 322 -12.25 -39.98 34.20
C SER A 322 -12.84 -39.16 35.34
N HIS A 323 -12.81 -39.68 36.56
CA HIS A 323 -13.36 -39.02 37.74
C HIS A 323 -12.45 -39.19 38.96
N PRO A 324 -12.59 -38.35 40.00
CA PRO A 324 -11.84 -38.52 41.24
C PRO A 324 -12.11 -39.89 41.90
N GLU A 325 -11.10 -40.46 42.57
CA GLU A 325 -11.18 -41.75 43.28
C GLU A 325 -12.30 -41.79 44.36
N THR A 326 -12.82 -40.63 44.77
CA THR A 326 -13.92 -40.50 45.72
C THR A 326 -15.28 -40.92 45.17
N VAL A 327 -15.45 -40.94 43.85
CA VAL A 327 -16.69 -41.36 43.18
C VAL A 327 -16.56 -42.82 42.75
N THR A 328 -17.59 -43.63 42.96
CA THR A 328 -17.58 -45.06 42.57
C THR A 328 -18.26 -45.29 41.22
N THR A 329 -17.87 -46.35 40.51
CA THR A 329 -18.49 -46.78 39.24
C THR A 329 -20.01 -46.85 39.32
N LYS A 330 -20.54 -47.44 40.40
CA LYS A 330 -21.98 -47.61 40.63
C LYS A 330 -22.72 -46.28 40.77
N GLU A 331 -22.08 -45.26 41.32
CA GLU A 331 -22.67 -43.94 41.48
C GLU A 331 -22.78 -43.22 40.13
N ILE A 332 -21.79 -43.40 39.25
CA ILE A 332 -21.83 -42.88 37.88
C ILE A 332 -22.91 -43.61 37.07
N ASP A 333 -22.97 -44.94 37.15
CA ASP A 333 -24.03 -45.73 36.50
C ASP A 333 -25.43 -45.29 36.94
N GLN A 334 -25.61 -45.01 38.24
CA GLN A 334 -26.88 -44.54 38.77
C GLN A 334 -27.26 -43.14 38.25
N ARG A 335 -26.29 -42.22 38.16
CA ARG A 335 -26.49 -40.87 37.60
C ARG A 335 -26.85 -40.94 36.12
N LEU A 336 -26.12 -41.74 35.36
CA LEU A 336 -26.38 -41.99 33.93
C LEU A 336 -27.76 -42.61 33.70
N ALA A 337 -28.17 -43.61 34.51
CA ALA A 337 -29.48 -44.25 34.40
C ALA A 337 -30.65 -43.32 34.78
N SER A 338 -30.40 -42.33 35.63
CA SER A 338 -31.41 -41.34 36.05
C SER A 338 -31.57 -40.18 35.06
N TYR A 339 -30.64 -40.01 34.13
CA TYR A 339 -30.62 -38.88 33.19
C TYR A 339 -31.36 -39.22 31.89
N ALA A 340 -32.15 -38.26 31.41
CA ALA A 340 -33.07 -38.46 30.28
C ALA A 340 -32.48 -38.15 28.89
N PHE A 341 -31.23 -37.68 28.79
CA PHE A 341 -30.54 -37.39 27.52
C PHE A 341 -31.37 -36.58 26.49
N PRO A 342 -31.91 -35.41 26.86
CA PRO A 342 -32.83 -34.64 26.01
C PRO A 342 -32.26 -34.23 24.64
N SER A 343 -30.97 -33.87 24.53
CA SER A 343 -30.37 -33.47 23.25
C SER A 343 -30.16 -34.66 22.31
N MET A 344 -29.81 -35.81 22.85
CA MET A 344 -29.77 -37.07 22.10
C MET A 344 -31.16 -37.46 21.58
N HIS A 345 -32.23 -37.27 22.37
CA HIS A 345 -33.60 -37.51 21.89
C HIS A 345 -34.01 -36.53 20.79
N LEU A 346 -33.64 -35.25 20.90
CA LEU A 346 -33.92 -34.26 19.86
C LEU A 346 -33.20 -34.61 18.54
N LEU A 347 -31.95 -35.09 18.63
CA LEU A 347 -31.20 -35.53 17.46
C LEU A 347 -31.83 -36.77 16.80
N HIS A 348 -32.45 -37.64 17.61
CA HIS A 348 -33.19 -38.82 17.13
C HIS A 348 -34.52 -38.46 16.45
N GLU A 349 -35.20 -37.37 16.83
CA GLU A 349 -36.45 -36.93 16.19
C GLU A 349 -36.25 -36.51 14.72
N GLU A 350 -35.06 -36.02 14.36
CA GLU A 350 -34.70 -35.60 13.00
C GLU A 350 -33.40 -36.28 12.50
N PRO A 351 -33.40 -37.59 12.22
CA PRO A 351 -32.19 -38.35 11.89
C PRO A 351 -31.58 -37.95 10.53
N LEU A 352 -32.39 -37.40 9.62
CA LEU A 352 -31.99 -36.87 8.31
C LEU A 352 -31.99 -35.33 8.29
N GLY A 353 -31.94 -34.68 9.46
CA GLY A 353 -31.84 -33.22 9.55
C GLY A 353 -30.54 -32.69 8.95
N VAL A 354 -30.42 -31.37 8.80
CA VAL A 354 -29.20 -30.73 8.26
C VAL A 354 -27.99 -31.11 9.12
N LYS A 355 -26.90 -31.57 8.49
CA LYS A 355 -25.66 -31.92 9.19
C LYS A 355 -25.02 -30.67 9.81
N THR A 356 -24.48 -30.80 11.02
CA THR A 356 -23.76 -29.71 11.71
C THR A 356 -22.37 -30.17 12.18
N GLY A 357 -21.51 -29.22 12.56
CA GLY A 357 -20.18 -29.53 13.08
C GLY A 357 -19.26 -30.24 12.06
N LEU A 358 -18.61 -31.33 12.51
CA LEU A 358 -17.64 -32.08 11.72
C LEU A 358 -18.28 -32.83 10.55
N ASP A 359 -19.51 -33.32 10.69
CA ASP A 359 -20.22 -34.01 9.60
C ASP A 359 -20.45 -33.08 8.40
N ARG A 360 -20.80 -31.81 8.65
CA ARG A 360 -20.91 -30.77 7.61
C ARG A 360 -19.55 -30.39 7.01
N ALA A 361 -18.49 -30.43 7.82
CA ALA A 361 -17.13 -30.14 7.35
C ALA A 361 -16.61 -31.22 6.40
N ILE A 362 -16.95 -32.49 6.68
CA ILE A 362 -16.66 -33.63 5.80
C ILE A 362 -17.35 -33.43 4.44
N GLU A 363 -18.66 -33.15 4.41
CA GLU A 363 -19.38 -32.88 3.16
C GLU A 363 -18.78 -31.71 2.37
N GLY A 364 -18.41 -30.63 3.07
CA GLY A 364 -17.76 -29.47 2.45
C GLY A 364 -16.42 -29.81 1.81
N LEU A 365 -15.62 -30.67 2.46
CA LEU A 365 -14.35 -31.15 1.92
C LEU A 365 -14.56 -32.09 0.74
N GLU A 366 -15.52 -33.01 0.81
CA GLU A 366 -15.89 -33.90 -0.30
C GLU A 366 -16.27 -33.09 -1.54
N HIS A 367 -17.15 -32.09 -1.39
CA HIS A 367 -17.56 -31.22 -2.48
C HIS A 367 -16.37 -30.41 -3.05
N ALA A 368 -15.50 -29.89 -2.18
CA ALA A 368 -14.31 -29.15 -2.62
C ALA A 368 -13.31 -30.01 -3.40
N LEU A 369 -13.23 -31.31 -3.09
CA LEU A 369 -12.32 -32.28 -3.72
C LEU A 369 -12.95 -33.02 -4.91
N GLY A 370 -14.21 -32.73 -5.26
CA GLY A 370 -14.94 -33.39 -6.34
C GLY A 370 -15.24 -34.87 -6.06
N ILE A 371 -15.27 -35.25 -4.78
CA ILE A 371 -15.68 -36.57 -4.33
C ILE A 371 -17.22 -36.62 -4.33
N PRO A 372 -17.86 -37.68 -4.84
CA PRO A 372 -19.31 -37.77 -4.85
C PRO A 372 -19.89 -37.77 -3.43
N GLU A 373 -20.95 -36.98 -3.23
CA GLU A 373 -21.70 -36.89 -1.97
C GLU A 373 -22.14 -38.30 -1.52
N GLY A 374 -21.91 -38.61 -0.24
CA GLY A 374 -22.28 -39.90 0.35
C GLY A 374 -21.18 -40.97 0.32
N LYS A 375 -20.00 -40.70 -0.25
CA LYS A 375 -18.92 -41.70 -0.30
C LYS A 375 -18.36 -42.03 1.10
N HIS A 376 -18.23 -41.02 1.97
CA HIS A 376 -17.72 -41.19 3.33
C HIS A 376 -18.83 -41.03 4.39
N GLU A 377 -20.10 -41.20 4.00
CA GLU A 377 -21.19 -41.25 4.98
C GLU A 377 -21.03 -42.45 5.93
N GLY A 378 -21.33 -42.22 7.21
CA GLY A 378 -21.19 -43.20 8.28
C GLY A 378 -19.77 -43.40 8.80
N LEU A 379 -18.76 -42.73 8.23
CA LEU A 379 -17.40 -42.73 8.75
C LEU A 379 -17.23 -41.67 9.83
N TYR A 380 -16.51 -42.01 10.90
CA TYR A 380 -16.04 -41.02 11.86
C TYR A 380 -14.91 -40.18 11.23
N PHE A 381 -14.66 -38.99 11.77
CA PHE A 381 -13.67 -38.05 11.23
C PHE A 381 -12.26 -38.66 11.15
N ASP A 382 -11.87 -39.44 12.16
CA ASP A 382 -10.56 -40.12 12.18
C ASP A 382 -10.44 -41.14 11.02
N GLU A 383 -11.50 -41.90 10.76
CA GLU A 383 -11.57 -42.90 9.68
C GLU A 383 -11.64 -42.21 8.30
N PHE A 384 -12.31 -41.06 8.22
CA PHE A 384 -12.31 -40.21 7.03
C PHE A 384 -10.89 -39.71 6.71
N MET A 385 -10.16 -39.21 7.70
CA MET A 385 -8.79 -38.72 7.52
C MET A 385 -7.82 -39.82 7.08
N GLU A 386 -8.01 -41.06 7.53
CA GLU A 386 -7.22 -42.22 7.07
C GLU A 386 -7.59 -42.66 5.64
N ASN A 387 -8.85 -42.50 5.23
CA ASN A 387 -9.35 -42.88 3.91
C ASN A 387 -9.21 -41.79 2.84
N MET A 388 -8.79 -40.59 3.24
CA MET A 388 -8.49 -39.51 2.32
C MET A 388 -7.33 -39.92 1.41
N PRO A 389 -7.46 -39.77 0.07
CA PRO A 389 -6.33 -39.98 -0.83
C PRO A 389 -5.19 -39.05 -0.41
N ASP A 390 -3.94 -39.51 -0.45
CA ASP A 390 -2.72 -38.73 -0.20
C ASP A 390 -2.64 -37.53 -1.17
N THR A 391 -3.43 -36.50 -0.94
CA THR A 391 -3.34 -35.18 -1.58
C THR A 391 -2.33 -34.31 -0.86
N THR A 392 -1.44 -34.91 -0.06
CA THR A 392 -0.17 -34.27 0.25
C THR A 392 0.41 -33.81 -1.07
N PHE A 393 0.53 -32.49 -1.17
CA PHE A 393 1.11 -31.68 -2.24
C PHE A 393 2.56 -32.10 -2.56
N SER A 394 2.83 -33.39 -2.78
CA SER A 394 4.16 -33.99 -2.80
C SER A 394 4.96 -33.49 -3.98
N ASN A 395 4.30 -33.18 -5.10
CA ASN A 395 4.98 -32.61 -6.26
C ASN A 395 5.37 -31.14 -6.05
N ASP A 396 4.60 -30.39 -5.26
CA ASP A 396 4.89 -28.97 -4.97
C ASP A 396 5.83 -28.82 -3.77
N LYS A 397 5.83 -29.78 -2.85
CA LYS A 397 6.71 -29.77 -1.67
C LYS A 397 8.19 -29.76 -2.06
N ASP A 398 8.60 -30.62 -2.99
CA ASP A 398 9.99 -30.66 -3.46
C ASP A 398 10.38 -29.37 -4.20
N ALA A 399 9.43 -28.74 -4.91
CA ALA A 399 9.62 -27.45 -5.55
C ALA A 399 9.81 -26.33 -4.50
N TYR A 400 8.95 -26.28 -3.48
CA TYR A 400 9.08 -25.32 -2.38
C TYR A 400 10.36 -25.54 -1.57
N GLU A 401 10.76 -26.79 -1.31
CA GLU A 401 12.01 -27.09 -0.61
C GLU A 401 13.23 -26.63 -1.42
N SER A 402 13.21 -26.78 -2.75
CA SER A 402 14.27 -26.26 -3.63
C SER A 402 14.31 -24.73 -3.64
N GLU A 403 13.16 -24.06 -3.75
CA GLU A 403 13.08 -22.59 -3.72
C GLU A 403 13.54 -22.02 -2.37
N ILE A 404 13.15 -22.65 -1.25
CA ILE A 404 13.61 -22.29 0.09
C ILE A 404 15.13 -22.47 0.20
N GLY A 405 15.68 -23.55 -0.38
CA GLY A 405 17.13 -23.78 -0.46
C GLY A 405 17.88 -22.66 -1.19
N ASP A 406 17.38 -22.24 -2.34
CA ASP A 406 17.97 -21.15 -3.13
C ASP A 406 17.91 -19.80 -2.39
N LEU A 407 16.79 -19.50 -1.72
CA LEU A 407 16.63 -18.31 -0.90
C LEU A 407 17.62 -18.29 0.28
N LEU A 408 17.84 -19.44 0.93
CA LEU A 408 18.81 -19.56 2.01
C LEU A 408 20.25 -19.36 1.52
N MET A 409 20.59 -19.86 0.32
CA MET A 409 21.90 -19.61 -0.28
C MET A 409 22.11 -18.13 -0.62
N LEU A 410 21.08 -17.46 -1.15
CA LEU A 410 21.09 -16.01 -1.39
C LEU A 410 21.27 -15.22 -0.09
N LEU A 411 20.59 -15.62 0.98
CA LEU A 411 20.69 -14.99 2.28
C LEU A 411 22.10 -15.15 2.88
N ASP A 412 22.70 -16.34 2.79
CA ASP A 412 24.07 -16.56 3.26
C ASP A 412 25.08 -15.71 2.48
N LYS A 413 24.92 -15.63 1.16
CA LYS A 413 25.76 -14.77 0.30
C LYS A 413 25.64 -13.30 0.69
N LEU A 414 24.42 -12.80 0.88
CA LEU A 414 24.17 -11.42 1.29
C LEU A 414 24.75 -11.15 2.69
N ASN A 415 24.62 -12.10 3.62
CA ASN A 415 25.22 -12.00 4.96
C ASN A 415 26.75 -11.97 4.92
N ASN A 416 27.38 -12.76 4.03
CA ASN A 416 28.81 -12.74 3.82
C ASN A 416 29.29 -11.41 3.22
N GLU A 417 28.55 -10.86 2.25
CA GLU A 417 28.82 -9.53 1.69
C GLU A 417 28.66 -8.44 2.77
N ASN A 418 27.61 -8.48 3.58
CA ASN A 418 27.41 -7.56 4.71
C ASN A 418 28.55 -7.62 5.73
N ARG A 419 29.03 -8.82 6.08
CA ARG A 419 30.20 -8.97 6.96
C ARG A 419 31.46 -8.36 6.34
N SER A 420 31.68 -8.56 5.04
CA SER A 420 32.83 -7.97 4.32
C SER A 420 32.75 -6.44 4.26
N LEU A 421 31.55 -5.89 4.02
CA LEU A 421 31.31 -4.45 4.04
C LEU A 421 31.51 -3.87 5.44
N GLN A 422 31.01 -4.55 6.48
CA GLN A 422 31.21 -4.16 7.87
C GLN A 422 32.70 -4.11 8.21
N TYR A 423 33.48 -5.13 7.84
CA TYR A 423 34.93 -5.13 8.05
C TYR A 423 35.62 -3.96 7.33
N THR A 424 35.17 -3.61 6.13
CA THR A 424 35.72 -2.48 5.36
C THR A 424 35.37 -1.13 6.01
N LEU A 425 34.15 -1.01 6.54
CA LEU A 425 33.68 0.16 7.27
C LEU A 425 34.42 0.34 8.60
N ASP A 426 34.61 -0.74 9.36
CA ASP A 426 35.36 -0.71 10.62
C ASP A 426 36.82 -0.30 10.38
N LYS A 427 37.42 -0.81 9.29
CA LYS A 427 38.77 -0.42 8.88
C LYS A 427 38.87 1.06 8.50
N SER A 428 37.91 1.60 7.75
CA SER A 428 37.92 3.01 7.36
C SER A 428 37.63 3.92 8.56
N ALA A 429 36.74 3.53 9.47
CA ALA A 429 36.46 4.23 10.72
C ALA A 429 37.70 4.28 11.63
N ALA A 430 38.45 3.17 11.73
CA ALA A 430 39.70 3.12 12.49
C ALA A 430 40.75 4.08 11.91
N GLU A 431 40.89 4.14 10.58
CA GLU A 431 41.82 5.04 9.92
C GLU A 431 41.42 6.51 10.09
N LEU A 432 40.13 6.84 10.00
CA LEU A 432 39.64 8.19 10.30
C LEU A 432 39.93 8.60 11.74
N LYS A 433 39.69 7.70 12.71
CA LYS A 433 40.01 7.96 14.11
C LYS A 433 41.51 8.20 14.33
N ARG A 434 42.36 7.45 13.61
CA ARG A 434 43.81 7.65 13.61
C ARG A 434 44.17 9.06 13.10
N GLN A 435 43.63 9.45 11.95
CA GLN A 435 43.87 10.77 11.35
C GLN A 435 43.39 11.92 12.25
N VAL A 436 42.21 11.78 12.87
CA VAL A 436 41.71 12.78 13.84
C VAL A 436 42.64 12.90 15.05
N SER A 437 43.14 11.78 15.58
CA SER A 437 44.08 11.80 16.70
C SER A 437 45.43 12.45 16.35
N GLU A 438 45.87 12.31 15.10
CA GLU A 438 47.10 12.91 14.59
C GLU A 438 46.91 14.42 14.42
N ALA A 439 45.82 14.85 13.79
CA ALA A 439 45.46 16.27 13.66
C ALA A 439 45.27 16.96 15.02
N GLN A 440 44.70 16.26 16.02
CA GLN A 440 44.56 16.80 17.36
C GLN A 440 45.91 17.06 18.04
N LYS A 441 46.89 16.15 17.88
CA LYS A 441 48.25 16.34 18.41
C LYS A 441 48.93 17.55 17.76
N ASP A 442 48.75 17.73 16.45
CA ASP A 442 49.29 18.88 15.74
C ASP A 442 48.63 20.19 16.21
N HIS A 443 47.32 20.19 16.46
CA HIS A 443 46.61 21.32 17.02
C HIS A 443 47.10 21.68 18.43
N ASP A 444 47.30 20.68 19.28
CA ASP A 444 47.83 20.88 20.63
C ASP A 444 49.26 21.44 20.57
N ALA A 445 50.11 20.92 19.69
CA ALA A 445 51.46 21.46 19.45
C ALA A 445 51.41 22.93 19.01
N LEU A 446 50.54 23.28 18.07
CA LEU A 446 50.36 24.67 17.63
C LEU A 446 49.88 25.57 18.77
N ASN A 447 48.95 25.11 19.60
CA ASN A 447 48.47 25.85 20.76
C ASN A 447 49.58 26.10 21.78
N THR A 448 50.47 25.13 22.02
CA THR A 448 51.64 25.35 22.89
C THR A 448 52.59 26.42 22.34
N GLU A 449 52.80 26.46 21.03
CA GLU A 449 53.65 27.48 20.40
C GLU A 449 52.98 28.87 20.43
N ILE A 450 51.67 28.94 20.18
CA ILE A 450 50.90 30.19 20.34
C ILE A 450 51.00 30.71 21.78
N ALA A 451 50.90 29.84 22.79
CA ALA A 451 51.07 30.23 24.18
C ALA A 451 52.49 30.76 24.47
N ARG A 452 53.51 30.11 23.90
CA ARG A 452 54.91 30.57 23.98
C ARG A 452 55.08 31.95 23.34
N LEU A 453 54.55 32.16 22.14
CA LEU A 453 54.61 33.44 21.43
C LEU A 453 53.88 34.54 22.22
N ARG A 454 52.70 34.26 22.78
CA ARG A 454 51.99 35.20 23.66
C ARG A 454 52.81 35.60 24.88
N ASN A 455 53.53 34.65 25.51
CA ASN A 455 54.43 34.95 26.63
C ASN A 455 55.57 35.90 26.21
N ILE A 456 56.19 35.64 25.05
CA ILE A 456 57.25 36.49 24.49
C ILE A 456 56.71 37.90 24.21
N VAL A 457 55.53 38.00 23.59
CA VAL A 457 54.86 39.29 23.33
C VAL A 457 54.58 40.05 24.62
N SER A 458 54.13 39.37 25.68
CA SER A 458 53.93 40.00 27.00
C SER A 458 55.24 40.56 27.54
N LYS A 459 56.34 39.79 27.50
CA LYS A 459 57.65 40.26 27.96
C LYS A 459 58.17 41.45 27.18
N LEU A 460 57.97 41.46 25.85
CA LEU A 460 58.34 42.60 25.00
C LEU A 460 57.53 43.85 25.35
N LYS A 461 56.24 43.68 25.66
CA LYS A 461 55.38 44.77 26.12
C LYS A 461 55.85 45.33 27.47
N ASP A 462 56.15 44.47 28.43
CA ASP A 462 56.67 44.90 29.74
C ASP A 462 58.00 45.66 29.60
N LEU A 463 58.89 45.20 28.71
CA LEU A 463 60.16 45.87 28.43
C LEU A 463 59.94 47.25 27.79
N ALA A 464 59.00 47.36 26.87
CA ALA A 464 58.65 48.63 26.23
C ALA A 464 58.06 49.63 27.25
N GLU A 465 57.16 49.17 28.13
CA GLU A 465 56.61 49.99 29.22
C GLU A 465 57.72 50.44 30.19
N GLN A 466 58.68 49.57 30.51
CA GLN A 466 59.85 49.94 31.32
C GLN A 466 60.68 51.03 30.66
N GLN A 467 61.03 50.86 29.37
CA GLN A 467 61.78 51.86 28.60
C GLN A 467 61.04 53.20 28.51
N GLU A 468 59.72 53.19 28.32
CA GLU A 468 58.91 54.40 28.34
C GLU A 468 58.97 55.11 29.69
N THR A 469 58.86 54.39 30.80
CA THR A 469 58.96 54.99 32.14
C THR A 469 60.34 55.56 32.43
N GLU A 470 61.41 54.97 31.89
CA GLU A 470 62.78 55.48 32.00
C GLU A 470 62.97 56.76 31.18
N LEU A 471 62.46 56.79 29.95
CA LEU A 471 62.48 57.98 29.10
C LEU A 471 61.70 59.14 29.74
N VAL A 472 60.52 58.86 30.30
CA VAL A 472 59.72 59.86 31.03
C VAL A 472 60.47 60.35 32.26
N ARG A 473 61.08 59.45 33.05
CA ARG A 473 61.92 59.84 34.21
C ARG A 473 63.10 60.73 33.80
N SER A 474 63.79 60.38 32.72
CA SER A 474 64.90 61.17 32.16
C SER A 474 64.43 62.56 31.73
N ARG A 475 63.31 62.65 31.00
CA ARG A 475 62.70 63.94 30.59
C ARG A 475 62.30 64.81 31.78
N VAL A 476 61.72 64.22 32.82
CA VAL A 476 61.35 64.97 34.05
C VAL A 476 62.60 65.43 34.79
N GLN A 477 63.67 64.62 34.82
CA GLN A 477 64.95 65.03 35.40
C GLN A 477 65.60 66.16 34.63
N THR A 478 65.60 66.13 33.28
CA THR A 478 66.12 67.23 32.47
C THR A 478 65.30 68.50 32.67
N GLN A 479 63.97 68.42 32.68
CA GLN A 479 63.09 69.56 32.97
C GLN A 479 63.36 70.17 34.36
N ARG A 480 63.46 69.34 35.41
CA ARG A 480 63.79 69.83 36.76
C ARG A 480 65.18 70.47 36.83
N ALA A 481 66.15 69.93 36.10
CA ALA A 481 67.49 70.52 36.02
C ALA A 481 67.47 71.88 35.28
N GLU A 482 66.64 72.02 34.24
CA GLU A 482 66.42 73.28 33.53
C GLU A 482 65.70 74.32 34.40
N GLU A 483 64.63 73.94 35.10
CA GLU A 483 63.90 74.80 36.04
C GLU A 483 64.80 75.27 37.20
N ALA A 484 65.60 74.38 37.78
CA ALA A 484 66.55 74.74 38.81
C ALA A 484 67.62 75.72 38.29
N ARG A 485 68.13 75.52 37.08
CA ARG A 485 69.10 76.44 36.46
C ARG A 485 68.50 77.82 36.19
N PHE A 486 67.24 77.88 35.74
CA PHE A 486 66.48 79.13 35.56
C PHE A 486 66.33 79.89 36.88
N HIS A 487 66.02 79.20 37.98
CA HIS A 487 65.88 79.82 39.30
C HIS A 487 67.18 80.39 39.88
N TYR A 488 68.34 79.83 39.53
CA TYR A 488 69.64 80.27 40.06
C TYR A 488 70.41 81.25 39.16
N ASN A 489 69.80 81.75 38.06
CA ASN A 489 70.46 82.64 37.08
C ASN A 489 71.85 82.13 36.63
N LEU A 490 72.00 80.82 36.53
CA LEU A 490 73.21 80.20 36.01
C LEU A 490 73.18 80.28 34.48
N ALA A 491 74.31 80.62 33.87
CA ALA A 491 74.44 80.61 32.41
C ALA A 491 74.01 79.24 31.86
N PRO A 492 73.41 79.18 30.64
CA PRO A 492 73.20 77.91 29.96
C PRO A 492 74.52 77.13 29.99
N PRO A 493 74.49 75.79 30.18
CA PRO A 493 75.71 75.02 30.04
C PRO A 493 76.35 75.45 28.72
N ALA A 494 77.64 75.77 28.76
CA ALA A 494 78.39 75.95 27.54
C ALA A 494 78.02 74.77 26.64
N ASN A 495 77.61 75.07 25.42
CA ASN A 495 77.66 74.10 24.35
C ASN A 495 79.14 73.77 24.13
N ASP A 496 79.76 73.03 25.07
CA ASP A 496 80.94 72.21 24.82
C ASP A 496 80.50 70.96 24.02
N SER A 497 79.74 71.26 22.97
CA SER A 497 79.28 70.40 21.91
C SER A 497 78.70 71.28 20.79
N GLN A 498 79.42 72.36 20.40
CA GLN A 498 79.64 72.43 18.96
C GLN A 498 80.56 71.26 18.64
N ASP A 499 80.07 70.41 17.74
CA ASP A 499 80.85 69.35 17.12
C ASP A 499 81.25 68.19 18.04
N ALA A 500 80.26 67.68 18.78
CA ALA A 500 79.78 66.42 18.24
C ALA A 500 78.51 66.76 17.41
N GLU A 501 78.65 67.11 16.12
CA GLU A 501 78.41 66.05 15.14
C GLU A 501 78.64 64.76 15.91
N TYR A 502 77.56 64.10 16.34
CA TYR A 502 77.62 62.66 16.26
C TYR A 502 78.08 62.48 14.82
N ALA A 503 79.39 62.39 14.63
CA ALA A 503 80.03 62.15 13.37
C ALA A 503 79.61 60.73 13.26
N VAL A 504 78.36 60.58 12.81
CA VAL A 504 77.61 59.34 12.88
C VAL A 504 78.63 58.44 12.26
N THR A 505 79.24 57.56 13.04
CA THR A 505 80.33 56.80 12.46
C THR A 505 79.70 56.18 11.24
N MET A 506 80.40 56.12 10.09
CA MET A 506 79.75 55.62 8.88
C MET A 506 79.05 54.27 9.14
N GLN A 507 79.44 53.57 10.21
CA GLN A 507 78.73 52.50 10.87
C GLN A 507 77.39 52.88 11.55
N GLU A 508 77.33 53.74 12.55
CA GLU A 508 76.06 54.11 13.24
C GLU A 508 74.99 54.70 12.29
N TYR A 509 75.39 55.33 11.18
CA TYR A 509 74.46 55.89 10.18
C TYR A 509 73.88 54.77 9.34
N LYS A 510 74.74 53.81 8.98
CA LYS A 510 74.31 52.57 8.34
C LYS A 510 73.42 51.78 9.28
N ASP A 511 73.74 51.69 10.56
CA ASP A 511 72.97 50.92 11.54
C ASP A 511 71.59 51.57 11.78
N GLN A 512 71.50 52.91 11.90
CA GLN A 512 70.21 53.61 11.99
C GLN A 512 69.42 53.54 10.69
N LYS A 513 70.08 53.71 9.54
CA LYS A 513 69.43 53.57 8.23
C LYS A 513 68.90 52.15 8.03
N GLU A 514 69.68 51.14 8.42
CA GLU A 514 69.28 49.74 8.37
C GLU A 514 68.14 49.45 9.35
N ALA A 515 68.16 50.03 10.56
CA ALA A 515 67.06 49.95 11.51
C ALA A 515 65.77 50.59 10.96
N THR A 516 65.86 51.76 10.31
CA THR A 516 64.71 52.40 9.67
C THR A 516 64.21 51.62 8.46
N ASP A 517 65.12 51.07 7.64
CA ASP A 517 64.79 50.25 6.47
C ASP A 517 64.16 48.92 6.90
N ASN A 518 64.62 48.34 8.02
CA ASN A 518 64.02 47.16 8.65
C ASN A 518 62.63 47.46 9.22
N ALA A 519 62.46 48.58 9.91
CA ALA A 519 61.16 49.00 10.45
C ALA A 519 60.15 49.32 9.34
N GLN A 520 60.60 49.96 8.25
CA GLN A 520 59.75 50.19 7.08
C GLN A 520 59.37 48.88 6.38
N ARG A 521 60.30 47.92 6.25
CA ARG A 521 59.97 46.58 5.74
C ARG A 521 58.94 45.87 6.63
N ALA A 522 59.12 45.88 7.94
CA ALA A 522 58.16 45.30 8.88
C ALA A 522 56.77 45.96 8.79
N LEU A 523 56.72 47.30 8.65
CA LEU A 523 55.46 48.02 8.45
C LEU A 523 54.76 47.61 7.14
N VAL A 524 55.51 47.46 6.06
CA VAL A 524 54.98 47.02 4.75
C VAL A 524 54.46 45.58 4.83
N GLU A 525 55.18 44.69 5.52
CA GLU A 525 54.74 43.31 5.74
C GLU A 525 53.47 43.23 6.58
N GLU A 526 53.37 43.99 7.68
CA GLU A 526 52.15 44.02 8.50
C GLU A 526 50.97 44.65 7.75
N LYS A 527 51.22 45.69 6.94
CA LYS A 527 50.19 46.26 6.07
C LYS A 527 49.70 45.25 5.03
N ALA A 528 50.61 44.49 4.42
CA ALA A 528 50.24 43.42 3.48
C ALA A 528 49.41 42.32 4.15
N LYS A 529 49.77 41.91 5.37
CA LYS A 529 48.98 40.94 6.15
C LYS A 529 47.59 41.50 6.52
N ALA A 530 47.49 42.77 6.89
CA ALA A 530 46.21 43.43 7.17
C ALA A 530 45.32 43.51 5.92
N GLU A 531 45.89 43.81 4.76
CA GLU A 531 45.18 43.81 3.48
C GLU A 531 44.69 42.40 3.09
N GLN A 532 45.52 41.37 3.30
CA GLN A 532 45.13 39.97 3.11
C GLN A 532 43.98 39.57 4.04
N MET A 533 44.05 39.94 5.31
CA MET A 533 42.98 39.67 6.29
C MET A 533 41.68 40.39 5.91
N HIS A 534 41.76 41.65 5.48
CA HIS A 534 40.60 42.40 5.01
C HIS A 534 39.97 41.75 3.77
N HIS A 535 40.79 41.26 2.83
CA HIS A 535 40.31 40.53 1.67
C HIS A 535 39.56 39.25 2.08
N LEU A 536 40.12 38.45 2.99
CA LEU A 536 39.48 37.23 3.50
C LEU A 536 38.15 37.54 4.20
N LEU A 537 38.09 38.58 5.04
CA LEU A 537 36.86 39.01 5.71
C LEU A 537 35.78 39.42 4.69
N LYS A 538 36.15 40.16 3.65
CA LYS A 538 35.24 40.56 2.59
C LYS A 538 34.68 39.36 1.82
N MET A 539 35.51 38.35 1.55
CA MET A 539 35.06 37.11 0.92
C MET A 539 34.07 36.35 1.83
N HIS A 540 34.35 36.27 3.12
CA HIS A 540 33.45 35.62 4.08
C HIS A 540 32.11 36.37 4.24
N GLU A 541 32.13 37.70 4.24
CA GLU A 541 30.92 38.52 4.26
C GLU A 541 30.06 38.29 3.01
N GLN A 542 30.68 38.24 1.83
CA GLN A 542 29.98 37.91 0.58
C GLN A 542 29.38 36.51 0.60
N GLN A 543 30.12 35.51 1.11
CA GLN A 543 29.63 34.14 1.25
C GLN A 543 28.45 34.05 2.21
N SER A 544 28.51 34.76 3.34
CA SER A 544 27.40 34.85 4.30
C SER A 544 26.15 35.49 3.67
N ALA A 545 26.31 36.58 2.92
CA ALA A 545 25.22 37.23 2.21
C ALA A 545 24.59 36.33 1.13
N GLN A 546 25.40 35.53 0.42
CA GLN A 546 24.91 34.54 -0.54
C GLN A 546 24.14 33.41 0.15
N ASN A 547 24.64 32.91 1.28
CA ASN A 547 23.96 31.87 2.06
C ASN A 547 22.62 32.37 2.61
N ALA A 548 22.55 33.61 3.10
CA ALA A 548 21.30 34.22 3.55
C ALA A 548 20.26 34.35 2.42
N LYS A 549 20.70 34.70 1.20
CA LYS A 549 19.81 34.73 0.01
C LYS A 549 19.30 33.33 -0.35
N ARG A 550 20.18 32.31 -0.33
CA ARG A 550 19.79 30.91 -0.58
C ARG A 550 18.78 30.40 0.45
N LEU A 551 18.98 30.72 1.72
CA LEU A 551 18.03 30.35 2.78
C LEU A 551 16.66 30.99 2.55
N ARG A 552 16.60 32.27 2.18
CA ARG A 552 15.34 32.94 1.84
C ARG A 552 14.64 32.28 0.65
N SER A 553 15.36 32.02 -0.45
CA SER A 553 14.76 31.34 -1.61
C SER A 553 14.24 29.94 -1.30
N LEU A 554 14.93 29.21 -0.42
CA LEU A 554 14.45 27.89 0.03
C LEU A 554 13.21 28.04 0.90
N GLN A 555 13.20 29.01 1.81
CA GLN A 555 12.05 29.28 2.68
C GLN A 555 10.80 29.68 1.87
N ASP A 556 10.96 30.51 0.84
CA ASP A 556 9.88 30.89 -0.07
C ASP A 556 9.38 29.68 -0.89
N ALA A 557 10.29 28.80 -1.33
CA ALA A 557 9.93 27.57 -2.04
C ALA A 557 9.16 26.60 -1.13
N PHE A 558 9.58 26.43 0.13
CA PHE A 558 8.84 25.63 1.11
C PHE A 558 7.45 26.21 1.38
N ALA A 559 7.33 27.53 1.52
CA ALA A 559 6.02 28.17 1.71
C ALA A 559 5.09 27.90 0.51
N ALA A 560 5.60 28.04 -0.72
CA ALA A 560 4.83 27.75 -1.93
C ALA A 560 4.41 26.27 -2.01
N GLU A 561 5.31 25.33 -1.68
CA GLU A 561 4.99 23.90 -1.65
C GLU A 561 3.92 23.59 -0.60
N THR A 562 4.02 24.15 0.61
CA THR A 562 3.00 23.96 1.64
C THR A 562 1.64 24.50 1.21
N GLN A 563 1.58 25.66 0.56
CA GLN A 563 0.33 26.22 0.04
C GLN A 563 -0.26 25.32 -1.07
N GLN A 564 0.58 24.86 -2.00
CA GLN A 564 0.14 23.96 -3.06
C GLN A 564 -0.39 22.63 -2.50
N THR A 565 0.24 22.08 -1.45
CA THR A 565 -0.28 20.87 -0.79
C THR A 565 -1.64 21.12 -0.14
N ALA A 566 -1.84 22.26 0.51
CA ALA A 566 -3.13 22.61 1.11
C ALA A 566 -4.23 22.78 0.06
N GLU A 567 -3.93 23.42 -1.06
CA GLU A 567 -4.86 23.56 -2.20
C GLU A 567 -5.24 22.19 -2.78
N ASN A 568 -4.26 21.29 -2.93
CA ASN A 568 -4.50 19.92 -3.39
C ASN A 568 -5.38 19.13 -2.40
N PHE A 569 -5.15 19.28 -1.08
CA PHE A 569 -5.99 18.65 -0.07
C PHE A 569 -7.44 19.14 -0.14
N CYS A 570 -7.66 20.45 -0.24
CA CYS A 570 -9.01 21.02 -0.40
C CYS A 570 -9.71 20.50 -1.66
N ALA A 571 -8.99 20.34 -2.78
CA ALA A 571 -9.55 19.80 -4.01
C ALA A 571 -9.97 18.33 -3.84
N LEU A 572 -9.10 17.51 -3.24
CA LEU A 572 -9.40 16.10 -2.92
C LEU A 572 -10.58 15.95 -1.96
N GLU A 573 -10.70 16.82 -0.95
CA GLU A 573 -11.84 16.83 -0.04
C GLU A 573 -13.15 17.13 -0.78
N CYS A 574 -13.16 18.10 -1.69
CA CYS A 574 -14.33 18.40 -2.53
C CYS A 574 -14.72 17.20 -3.40
N GLU A 575 -13.76 16.56 -4.06
CA GLU A 575 -14.02 15.37 -4.89
C GLU A 575 -14.56 14.20 -4.06
N LEU A 576 -14.03 13.99 -2.85
CA LEU A 576 -14.51 12.94 -1.94
C LEU A 576 -15.96 13.18 -1.52
N ILE A 577 -16.32 14.44 -1.22
CA ILE A 577 -17.70 14.81 -0.88
C ILE A 577 -18.64 14.53 -2.04
N ASP A 578 -18.26 14.85 -3.28
CA ASP A 578 -19.06 14.58 -4.47
C ASP A 578 -19.27 13.08 -4.70
N VAL A 579 -18.23 12.26 -4.54
CA VAL A 579 -18.33 10.79 -4.65
C VAL A 579 -19.24 10.22 -3.56
N LEU A 580 -19.12 10.69 -2.31
CA LEU A 580 -19.99 10.26 -1.22
C LEU A 580 -21.45 10.62 -1.49
N LEU A 581 -21.70 11.80 -2.07
CA LEU A 581 -23.04 12.24 -2.43
C LEU A 581 -23.64 11.37 -3.56
N GLN A 582 -22.84 11.02 -4.57
CA GLN A 582 -23.24 10.10 -5.63
C GLN A 582 -23.53 8.69 -5.09
N PHE A 583 -22.69 8.18 -4.18
CA PHE A 583 -22.89 6.87 -3.56
C PHE A 583 -24.18 6.83 -2.71
N LYS A 584 -24.47 7.90 -1.96
CA LYS A 584 -25.72 8.00 -1.20
C LYS A 584 -26.94 8.07 -2.12
N ALA A 585 -26.84 8.78 -3.24
CA ALA A 585 -27.90 8.81 -4.24
C ALA A 585 -28.13 7.44 -4.89
N SER A 586 -27.08 6.71 -5.25
CA SER A 586 -27.20 5.36 -5.83
C SER A 586 -27.77 4.36 -4.82
N GLN A 587 -27.33 4.40 -3.56
CA GLN A 587 -27.89 3.59 -2.48
C GLN A 587 -29.40 3.81 -2.31
N ALA A 588 -29.85 5.07 -2.31
CA ALA A 588 -31.27 5.40 -2.22
C ALA A 588 -32.07 4.86 -3.43
N LEU A 589 -31.51 4.93 -4.64
CA LEU A 589 -32.14 4.39 -5.84
C LEU A 589 -32.27 2.86 -5.78
N THR A 590 -31.24 2.15 -5.34
CA THR A 590 -31.30 0.69 -5.17
C THR A 590 -32.35 0.27 -4.13
N GLN A 591 -32.43 1.01 -3.02
CA GLN A 591 -33.47 0.78 -2.00
C GLN A 591 -34.88 1.01 -2.55
N ALA A 592 -35.10 2.07 -3.31
CA ALA A 592 -36.38 2.34 -3.96
C ALA A 592 -36.75 1.24 -4.96
N LEU A 593 -35.81 0.78 -5.77
CA LEU A 593 -36.03 -0.34 -6.71
C LEU A 593 -36.37 -1.64 -5.99
N HIS A 594 -35.69 -1.94 -4.88
CA HIS A 594 -36.00 -3.12 -4.09
C HIS A 594 -37.40 -3.05 -3.48
N HIS A 595 -37.81 -1.87 -2.99
CA HIS A 595 -39.15 -1.64 -2.49
C HIS A 595 -40.22 -1.85 -3.57
N ILE A 596 -40.04 -1.26 -4.76
CA ILE A 596 -40.96 -1.43 -5.90
C ILE A 596 -41.05 -2.91 -6.30
N ASN A 597 -39.91 -3.61 -6.42
CA ASN A 597 -39.92 -5.04 -6.74
C ASN A 597 -40.64 -5.87 -5.68
N SER A 598 -40.46 -5.56 -4.40
CA SER A 598 -41.17 -6.24 -3.31
C SER A 598 -42.69 -6.01 -3.36
N GLN A 599 -43.12 -4.79 -3.68
CA GLN A 599 -44.53 -4.45 -3.86
C GLN A 599 -45.12 -5.18 -5.07
N GLN A 600 -44.44 -5.15 -6.21
CA GLN A 600 -44.87 -5.86 -7.42
C GLN A 600 -44.97 -7.37 -7.19
N GLN A 601 -44.02 -7.97 -6.46
CA GLN A 601 -44.12 -9.37 -6.08
C GLN A 601 -45.37 -9.63 -5.23
N ALA A 602 -45.61 -8.84 -4.19
CA ALA A 602 -46.79 -8.97 -3.34
C ALA A 602 -48.11 -8.84 -4.14
N GLU A 603 -48.18 -7.89 -5.09
CA GLU A 603 -49.31 -7.74 -5.99
C GLU A 603 -49.50 -8.98 -6.87
N LEU A 604 -48.43 -9.52 -7.45
CA LEU A 604 -48.47 -10.76 -8.25
C LEU A 604 -48.92 -11.96 -7.43
N PHE A 605 -48.42 -12.12 -6.19
CA PHE A 605 -48.88 -13.14 -5.24
C PHE A 605 -50.38 -13.03 -4.99
N SER A 606 -50.86 -11.80 -4.74
CA SER A 606 -52.28 -11.54 -4.50
C SER A 606 -53.15 -11.83 -5.74
N PHE A 607 -52.65 -11.49 -6.93
CA PHE A 607 -53.33 -11.75 -8.19
C PHE A 607 -53.45 -13.25 -8.46
N ARG A 608 -52.36 -14.00 -8.28
CA ARG A 608 -52.33 -15.46 -8.45
C ARG A 608 -53.30 -16.15 -7.50
N ALA A 609 -53.29 -15.76 -6.23
CA ALA A 609 -54.23 -16.28 -5.23
C ALA A 609 -55.70 -16.00 -5.59
N ARG A 610 -56.00 -14.76 -6.02
CA ARG A 610 -57.36 -14.38 -6.47
C ARG A 610 -57.80 -15.14 -7.71
N ARG A 611 -56.92 -15.31 -8.70
CA ARG A 611 -57.19 -16.11 -9.91
C ARG A 611 -57.54 -17.55 -9.55
N ASN A 612 -56.76 -18.17 -8.66
CA ASN A 612 -57.00 -19.55 -8.25
C ASN A 612 -58.33 -19.70 -7.47
N ALA A 613 -58.64 -18.78 -6.56
CA ALA A 613 -59.94 -18.76 -5.86
C ALA A 613 -61.12 -18.63 -6.83
N ALA A 614 -61.00 -17.83 -7.89
CA ALA A 614 -62.02 -17.72 -8.93
C ALA A 614 -62.16 -19.01 -9.76
N LEU A 615 -61.06 -19.73 -10.01
CA LEU A 615 -61.10 -21.05 -10.66
C LEU A 615 -61.77 -22.10 -9.77
N GLU A 616 -61.46 -22.14 -8.47
CA GLU A 616 -62.11 -23.02 -7.48
C GLU A 616 -63.62 -22.79 -7.41
N ALA A 617 -64.06 -21.52 -7.35
CA ALA A 617 -65.47 -21.17 -7.31
C ALA A 617 -66.23 -21.63 -8.56
N ARG A 618 -65.58 -21.59 -9.73
CA ARG A 618 -66.18 -22.02 -11.01
C ARG A 618 -66.20 -23.54 -11.19
N ASP A 619 -65.15 -24.22 -10.74
CA ASP A 619 -65.10 -25.68 -10.70
C ASP A 619 -66.22 -26.23 -9.79
N ALA A 620 -66.52 -25.52 -8.69
CA ALA A 620 -67.62 -25.83 -7.79
C ALA A 620 -69.03 -25.56 -8.38
N ASP A 621 -69.20 -24.50 -9.18
CA ASP A 621 -70.49 -24.15 -9.81
C ASP A 621 -70.83 -25.05 -11.02
N GLY A 622 -69.81 -25.56 -11.72
CA GLY A 622 -69.94 -26.60 -12.77
C GLY A 622 -70.66 -26.17 -14.06
N THR A 623 -71.09 -24.92 -14.17
CA THR A 623 -71.85 -24.38 -15.32
C THR A 623 -70.97 -23.85 -16.46
N LEU A 624 -69.71 -23.49 -16.17
CA LEU A 624 -68.78 -22.89 -17.12
C LEU A 624 -67.49 -23.72 -17.25
N PRO A 625 -66.87 -23.79 -18.45
CA PRO A 625 -65.62 -24.50 -18.63
C PRO A 625 -64.48 -23.83 -17.87
N VAL A 626 -63.75 -24.62 -17.07
CA VAL A 626 -62.60 -24.16 -16.27
C VAL A 626 -61.31 -24.32 -17.11
N PRO A 627 -60.58 -23.23 -17.43
CA PRO A 627 -59.42 -23.29 -18.32
C PRO A 627 -58.22 -24.06 -17.75
N ALA A 628 -58.07 -24.09 -16.43
CA ALA A 628 -56.99 -24.78 -15.73
C ALA A 628 -57.49 -25.32 -14.38
N ARG A 629 -57.00 -26.50 -13.98
CA ARG A 629 -57.40 -27.13 -12.71
C ARG A 629 -56.95 -26.27 -11.52
N PRO A 630 -57.81 -25.99 -10.54
CA PRO A 630 -57.42 -25.25 -9.35
C PRO A 630 -56.34 -25.99 -8.54
N VAL A 631 -55.45 -25.23 -7.94
CA VAL A 631 -54.30 -25.71 -7.14
C VAL A 631 -54.57 -25.34 -5.67
N PRO A 632 -54.06 -26.08 -4.67
CA PRO A 632 -54.26 -25.70 -3.26
C PRO A 632 -53.83 -24.26 -2.95
N ALA A 633 -54.58 -23.56 -2.10
CA ALA A 633 -54.40 -22.14 -1.80
C ALA A 633 -52.98 -21.73 -1.37
N GLY A 634 -52.23 -22.64 -0.71
CA GLY A 634 -50.84 -22.41 -0.31
C GLY A 634 -49.84 -22.38 -1.48
N GLU A 635 -50.09 -23.15 -2.54
CA GLU A 635 -49.23 -23.23 -3.73
C GLU A 635 -49.67 -22.26 -4.84
N ALA A 636 -50.92 -21.81 -4.79
CA ALA A 636 -51.52 -20.93 -5.78
C ALA A 636 -50.79 -19.58 -5.90
N ALA A 637 -50.32 -19.03 -4.78
CA ALA A 637 -49.64 -17.74 -4.75
C ALA A 637 -48.21 -17.83 -5.33
N GLU A 638 -47.52 -18.95 -5.11
CA GLU A 638 -46.12 -19.18 -5.51
C GLU A 638 -45.97 -19.61 -6.97
N ARG A 639 -46.97 -20.29 -7.53
CA ARG A 639 -46.90 -20.81 -8.90
C ARG A 639 -46.85 -19.68 -9.92
N ALA A 640 -45.74 -19.60 -10.66
CA ALA A 640 -45.58 -18.67 -11.77
C ALA A 640 -46.60 -18.95 -12.88
N LEU A 641 -47.11 -17.88 -13.49
CA LEU A 641 -48.07 -17.92 -14.59
C LEU A 641 -47.40 -17.40 -15.84
N GLU A 642 -47.50 -18.16 -16.93
CA GLU A 642 -47.00 -17.70 -18.22
C GLU A 642 -47.93 -16.64 -18.81
N PRO A 643 -47.41 -15.53 -19.38
CA PRO A 643 -48.24 -14.49 -20.00
C PRO A 643 -49.20 -15.03 -21.06
N GLN A 644 -48.80 -16.07 -21.78
CA GLN A 644 -49.61 -16.71 -22.81
C GLN A 644 -50.82 -17.45 -22.22
N GLN A 645 -50.69 -18.05 -21.02
CA GLN A 645 -51.81 -18.66 -20.30
C GLN A 645 -52.84 -17.62 -19.84
N ILE A 646 -52.43 -16.38 -19.56
CA ILE A 646 -53.33 -15.28 -19.22
C ILE A 646 -54.05 -14.77 -20.47
N ALA A 647 -53.35 -14.73 -21.61
CA ALA A 647 -53.91 -14.28 -22.88
C ALA A 647 -54.93 -15.26 -23.49
N ASP A 648 -54.71 -16.57 -23.28
CA ASP A 648 -55.59 -17.63 -23.79
C ASP A 648 -56.83 -17.85 -22.90
N GLU A 649 -56.85 -17.26 -21.70
CA GLU A 649 -58.01 -17.30 -20.82
C GLU A 649 -59.11 -16.33 -21.27
N PRO A 650 -60.39 -16.72 -21.16
CA PRO A 650 -61.48 -15.80 -21.45
C PRO A 650 -61.40 -14.61 -20.48
N LEU A 651 -61.35 -13.38 -21.02
CA LEU A 651 -61.46 -12.14 -20.25
C LEU A 651 -62.74 -12.19 -19.40
N TYR A 652 -62.61 -12.55 -18.13
CA TYR A 652 -63.74 -12.63 -17.23
C TYR A 652 -64.39 -11.24 -17.10
N ALA A 653 -65.70 -11.18 -17.34
CA ALA A 653 -66.49 -10.01 -17.00
C ALA A 653 -66.39 -9.79 -15.48
N VAL A 654 -65.61 -8.79 -15.11
CA VAL A 654 -65.47 -8.26 -13.76
C VAL A 654 -66.87 -8.17 -13.14
N THR A 655 -67.08 -8.72 -11.94
CA THR A 655 -68.37 -8.57 -11.26
C THR A 655 -68.64 -7.07 -11.05
N LEU A 656 -69.90 -6.64 -11.10
CA LEU A 656 -70.23 -5.20 -11.02
C LEU A 656 -69.68 -4.54 -9.74
N GLY A 657 -69.56 -5.31 -8.65
CA GLY A 657 -68.89 -4.89 -7.41
C GLY A 657 -67.37 -4.73 -7.54
N GLU A 658 -66.68 -5.60 -8.28
CA GLU A 658 -65.25 -5.46 -8.57
C GLU A 658 -64.95 -4.30 -9.52
N TYR A 659 -65.87 -3.96 -10.44
CA TYR A 659 -65.73 -2.81 -11.33
C TYR A 659 -65.87 -1.50 -10.54
N LEU A 660 -66.91 -1.39 -9.70
CA LEU A 660 -67.11 -0.24 -8.82
C LEU A 660 -65.98 -0.08 -7.79
N GLY A 661 -65.44 -1.18 -7.29
CA GLY A 661 -64.27 -1.16 -6.41
C GLY A 661 -62.99 -0.70 -7.11
N LYS A 662 -62.81 -1.02 -8.41
CA LYS A 662 -61.70 -0.53 -9.22
C LYS A 662 -61.82 0.96 -9.52
N ASP A 663 -63.01 1.46 -9.85
CA ASP A 663 -63.23 2.89 -10.08
C ASP A 663 -62.90 3.71 -8.82
N ALA A 664 -63.34 3.25 -7.65
CA ALA A 664 -63.00 3.88 -6.38
C ALA A 664 -61.48 3.85 -6.06
N ALA A 665 -60.79 2.76 -6.38
CA ALA A 665 -59.34 2.65 -6.21
C ALA A 665 -58.57 3.55 -7.18
N VAL A 666 -59.06 3.70 -8.42
CA VAL A 666 -58.48 4.61 -9.43
C VAL A 666 -58.64 6.08 -8.99
N GLU A 667 -59.79 6.44 -8.42
CA GLU A 667 -59.99 7.80 -7.86
C GLU A 667 -59.04 8.08 -6.68
N GLN A 668 -58.80 7.11 -5.80
CA GLN A 668 -57.84 7.24 -4.69
C GLN A 668 -56.40 7.39 -5.19
N LEU A 669 -55.95 6.54 -6.12
CA LEU A 669 -54.62 6.62 -6.74
C LEU A 669 -54.42 7.94 -7.49
N ALA A 670 -55.45 8.46 -8.15
CA ALA A 670 -55.40 9.75 -8.81
C ALA A 670 -55.20 10.90 -7.80
N ALA A 671 -55.87 10.86 -6.66
CA ALA A 671 -55.70 11.83 -5.59
C ALA A 671 -54.30 11.78 -4.96
N GLU A 672 -53.78 10.58 -4.67
CA GLU A 672 -52.42 10.38 -4.13
C GLU A 672 -51.33 10.87 -5.10
N LEU A 673 -51.49 10.66 -6.41
CA LEU A 673 -50.56 11.15 -7.42
C LEU A 673 -50.56 12.67 -7.55
N GLU A 674 -51.71 13.34 -7.38
CA GLU A 674 -51.75 14.81 -7.35
C GLU A 674 -51.06 15.37 -6.11
N GLU A 675 -51.25 14.72 -4.95
CA GLU A 675 -50.58 15.11 -3.69
C GLU A 675 -49.06 14.97 -3.80
N GLN A 676 -48.57 13.82 -4.28
CA GLN A 676 -47.14 13.60 -4.50
C GLN A 676 -46.52 14.59 -5.50
N ARG A 677 -47.25 14.96 -6.56
CA ARG A 677 -46.81 15.99 -7.51
C ARG A 677 -46.70 17.36 -6.85
N ALA A 678 -47.67 17.74 -6.01
CA ALA A 678 -47.64 19.00 -5.29
C ALA A 678 -46.47 19.07 -4.30
N GLU A 679 -46.17 17.98 -3.58
CA GLU A 679 -45.02 17.89 -2.68
C GLU A 679 -43.69 17.95 -3.42
N ALA A 680 -43.56 17.25 -4.54
CA ALA A 680 -42.37 17.28 -5.38
C ALA A 680 -42.10 18.69 -5.93
N GLU A 681 -43.14 19.42 -6.35
CA GLU A 681 -43.00 20.80 -6.81
C GLU A 681 -42.57 21.75 -5.66
N ARG A 682 -43.07 21.52 -4.44
CA ARG A 682 -42.64 22.28 -3.25
C ARG A 682 -41.17 22.06 -2.93
N LEU A 683 -40.72 20.79 -2.89
CA LEU A 683 -39.32 20.44 -2.63
C LEU A 683 -38.38 20.98 -3.70
N ALA A 684 -38.80 20.95 -4.98
CA ALA A 684 -38.01 21.54 -6.07
C ALA A 684 -37.80 23.05 -5.88
N LYS A 685 -38.81 23.78 -5.41
CA LYS A 685 -38.70 25.22 -5.08
C LYS A 685 -37.76 25.46 -3.91
N GLU A 686 -37.80 24.63 -2.87
CA GLU A 686 -36.90 24.73 -1.71
C GLU A 686 -35.43 24.46 -2.08
N VAL A 687 -35.17 23.42 -2.88
CA VAL A 687 -33.82 23.11 -3.37
C VAL A 687 -33.28 24.22 -4.26
N ALA A 688 -34.10 24.81 -5.12
CA ALA A 688 -33.72 25.96 -5.94
C ALA A 688 -33.35 27.18 -5.08
N ALA A 689 -34.14 27.46 -4.03
CA ALA A 689 -33.85 28.53 -3.09
C ALA A 689 -32.55 28.28 -2.29
N PHE A 690 -32.30 27.03 -1.89
CA PHE A 690 -31.07 26.65 -1.21
C PHE A 690 -29.83 26.82 -2.10
N ARG A 691 -29.92 26.38 -3.37
CA ARG A 691 -28.85 26.57 -4.36
C ARG A 691 -28.57 28.05 -4.62
N ALA A 692 -29.60 28.88 -4.71
CA ALA A 692 -29.45 30.33 -4.87
C ALA A 692 -28.72 30.96 -3.67
N ARG A 693 -29.07 30.57 -2.43
CA ARG A 693 -28.37 31.03 -1.21
C ARG A 693 -26.90 30.61 -1.18
N ARG A 694 -26.61 29.35 -1.55
CA ARG A 694 -25.24 28.83 -1.62
C ARG A 694 -24.39 29.61 -2.64
N ASN A 695 -24.94 29.86 -3.82
CA ASN A 695 -24.23 30.60 -4.86
C ASN A 695 -23.97 32.06 -4.43
N ALA A 696 -24.95 32.72 -3.81
CA ALA A 696 -24.75 34.06 -3.25
C ALA A 696 -23.68 34.11 -2.14
N ALA A 697 -23.56 33.06 -1.32
CA ALA A 697 -22.52 32.97 -0.30
C ALA A 697 -21.12 32.72 -0.89
N LEU A 698 -21.02 31.96 -1.98
CA LEU A 698 -19.77 31.79 -2.73
C LEU A 698 -19.34 33.10 -3.40
N GLU A 699 -20.26 33.81 -4.05
CA GLU A 699 -19.99 35.12 -4.65
C GLU A 699 -19.56 36.17 -3.61
N ALA A 700 -20.11 36.12 -2.38
CA ALA A 700 -19.69 37.00 -1.29
C ALA A 700 -18.29 36.65 -0.76
N ARG A 701 -17.88 35.38 -0.79
CA ARG A 701 -16.55 34.94 -0.36
C ARG A 701 -15.46 35.29 -1.38
N ASP A 702 -15.80 35.27 -2.67
CA ASP A 702 -14.85 35.60 -3.75
C ASP A 702 -14.68 37.13 -3.94
N ALA A 703 -15.47 37.95 -3.22
CA ALA A 703 -15.43 39.41 -3.27
C ALA A 703 -14.65 40.07 -2.12
N ASP A 704 -14.29 39.31 -1.07
CA ASP A 704 -13.35 39.69 0.00
C ASP A 704 -11.94 39.18 -0.33
#